data_AF-A0A507FQQ6-F1
#
_entry.id   AF-A0A507FQQ6-F1
#
_cell.length_a   1.000
_cell.length_b   1.000
_cell.length_c   1.000
_cell.angle_alpha   90.00
_cell.angle_beta   90.00
_cell.angle_gamma   90.00
#
_symmetry.space_group_name_H-M   'P 1'
#
loop_
_entity.id
_entity.type
_entity.pdbx_description
1 polymer ?
#
loop_
_entity_poly.entity_id
_entity_poly.type
_entity_poly.pdbx_seq_one_letter_code
_entity_poly.pdbx_strand_id
1 'polypeptide(L)'
;MSEVPLKRTRSATRASSGNGNDTTNISNGAKEEAAKSKRVKTRTLPSSDQAANPNNNIAKAAATAFEIPGSNIQAHRISVLGKECVTLGYGLTAHIAKEVVASIPCSAYLIATDSNIAHLHLDALVQAFIHALEVVGSKARVLSYVIPPGESIKTRETKAAAEDWMLHQKLTRDSCIVALGGGVIGDLFGFIAATFMRGIPVFQVPTTLLAMVDSSIGGKTAVDTPAGKNLIGAFHQPRHIFMDLAYLRTLPHREYVNGMAEVIKTAAIWDEDDFSLLENGAKEILGLSANDTASETSDDDLKLLIKVVLGSIQVKAHVVTIDEKETGLRGLLNYGHSVGHAIEAILSPDLLHGECIAIGMVREAEIARHLGYVNDAVIERIVRVLQAYGLPVSTQDKRVLQLAPGKHCSVDKLLDIMRVDKKNQGDKKRVVMLSGIGSTHEPKASFIADDVIRKILSTALEVEAAQKSSVPEEALIQASRSESSLDVDSKAAFNETSIVIIGMRGAGKSHMGIAAAKSLGRTFIDMDAYFDQKMGVPIAKFVASNSWEAFRKLEAEQLEEVLKEHPKGCVISCGGGIVETPVGRNALARWKGGNGHVLHLTRNIQAIIDYLGADKTRPALGEDPRSIWYRRKPFYKECSNAEFTILADGQEASWKLAERDFSKFVKSVLSTQGPHTVSADSSFFLSLTFADLHDYAKLLATVSEGSDALELRVDLLKEQTDEFIGAQIALIRRHSDLPIIFTVRTKSQGGRYPDGDLDGMFALLMLGLRHGCEFVDVEVLDSKTAEFNKLYKILLANKGRSHFIASYHDFSGTAIWDLSTSGTNLAAGSSAVLMRDKYIELHQFGDSVKLIGTAKSLVDNFGLYRFVNHTVPTMNLLPRKPLIAVNMAAAGQMSRVLNMYMTPVTHPELPIKAAPGQLSIKEIFQTRALLGLVSPKHFYLFGYPIASSMSPTIHNTGFERLGLPHKYSISENPNWSHVKAMLDDGLKHGTFGGASVTIPHKEEIVRHKLVNKLTEAATKIGAVNTIIVSSEGQKELIGDNTDWLGIRASILKRIGSVGGFDLVGGVIGAGGTSRAACFALQSLGVKDLRIWNRTLAKAEVIAQEFGGSAISKFESLFETAPSDGDRRPKLFLLVSCIPGATQNDLPLDAMFSKANECAPRHSVGVFVEMAYRPRKTTIIEHLGSVERTQISWSYVEGVEILIEQGLEQFVRWTGRIAPRKDIEDAVYTNY
;
A
#
# COMPACT_ATOMS: atom_id res chain seq x y z
N MET A 1 -52.40 -7.78 -10.76
CA MET A 1 -53.01 -9.02 -11.30
C MET A 1 -51.88 -10.01 -11.54
N SER A 2 -51.78 -11.17 -10.90
CA SER A 2 -52.45 -11.73 -9.70
C SER A 2 -51.64 -13.00 -9.34
N GLU A 3 -50.88 -13.07 -8.24
CA GLU A 3 -51.27 -13.19 -6.82
C GLU A 3 -52.10 -14.44 -6.44
N VAL A 4 -51.44 -15.36 -5.69
CA VAL A 4 -51.93 -15.97 -4.41
C VAL A 4 -53.10 -17.00 -4.52
N PRO A 5 -53.39 -17.94 -3.57
CA PRO A 5 -52.83 -18.21 -2.23
C PRO A 5 -52.34 -19.64 -1.86
N LEU A 6 -51.52 -19.65 -0.80
CA LEU A 6 -51.48 -20.56 0.37
C LEU A 6 -52.63 -21.56 0.63
N LYS A 7 -52.28 -22.70 1.27
CA LYS A 7 -52.82 -23.05 2.62
C LYS A 7 -52.00 -24.09 3.41
N ARG A 8 -52.12 -24.03 4.74
CA ARG A 8 -51.63 -25.00 5.74
C ARG A 8 -52.81 -25.82 6.29
N THR A 9 -52.55 -27.03 6.79
CA THR A 9 -53.40 -27.71 7.78
C THR A 9 -52.57 -28.46 8.84
N ARG A 10 -53.02 -28.42 10.09
CA ARG A 10 -52.61 -29.30 11.20
C ARG A 10 -53.78 -30.23 11.54
N SER A 11 -53.51 -31.43 12.06
CA SER A 11 -54.44 -32.23 12.86
C SER A 11 -53.66 -33.13 13.83
N ALA A 12 -54.30 -33.58 14.91
CA ALA A 12 -53.70 -34.35 16.01
C ALA A 12 -54.71 -35.40 16.56
N THR A 13 -54.38 -36.06 17.69
CA THR A 13 -55.13 -37.15 18.37
C THR A 13 -55.02 -38.52 17.68
N ARG A 14 -55.11 -39.70 18.34
CA ARG A 14 -55.34 -40.17 19.75
C ARG A 14 -54.59 -41.54 19.85
N ALA A 15 -53.81 -41.90 20.88
CA ALA A 15 -54.10 -42.23 22.30
C ALA A 15 -54.68 -43.65 22.57
N SER A 16 -53.80 -44.57 23.01
CA SER A 16 -54.07 -45.90 23.61
C SER A 16 -52.74 -46.66 23.88
N SER A 17 -52.54 -47.59 24.82
CA SER A 17 -53.05 -47.84 26.20
C SER A 17 -52.42 -49.15 26.75
N GLY A 18 -51.85 -49.19 27.97
CA GLY A 18 -51.32 -50.42 28.58
C GLY A 18 -50.72 -50.24 29.99
N ASN A 19 -51.03 -51.15 30.93
CA ASN A 19 -50.71 -51.05 32.37
C ASN A 19 -49.68 -52.10 32.85
N GLY A 20 -49.10 -51.85 34.04
CA GLY A 20 -48.21 -52.73 34.80
C GLY A 20 -47.24 -51.88 35.65
N ASN A 21 -47.50 -51.51 36.91
CA ASN A 21 -47.51 -52.32 38.14
C ASN A 21 -46.21 -53.15 38.34
N ASP A 22 -45.57 -53.18 39.53
CA ASP A 22 -46.10 -52.91 40.88
C ASP A 22 -45.11 -52.34 41.92
N THR A 23 -45.68 -51.90 43.07
CA THR A 23 -45.17 -51.71 44.47
C THR A 23 -43.72 -52.15 44.83
N THR A 24 -42.96 -51.58 45.80
CA THR A 24 -43.10 -50.56 46.89
C THR A 24 -41.65 -50.18 47.38
N ASN A 25 -41.26 -49.43 48.43
CA ASN A 25 -41.79 -48.73 49.64
C ASN A 25 -40.80 -47.53 49.94
N ILE A 26 -40.92 -46.50 50.80
CA ILE A 26 -41.51 -46.24 52.15
C ILE A 26 -40.61 -46.82 53.30
N SER A 27 -40.20 -46.12 54.39
CA SER A 27 -40.62 -44.84 55.00
C SER A 27 -39.51 -44.07 55.78
N ASN A 28 -39.65 -42.73 55.85
CA ASN A 28 -39.51 -41.80 57.00
C ASN A 28 -38.25 -41.76 57.92
N GLY A 29 -37.82 -40.53 58.23
CA GLY A 29 -37.01 -40.17 59.41
C GLY A 29 -36.53 -38.71 59.38
N ALA A 30 -37.00 -37.85 60.29
CA ALA A 30 -36.64 -36.42 60.35
C ALA A 30 -36.45 -35.95 61.81
N LYS A 31 -35.84 -34.75 61.99
CA LYS A 31 -35.32 -34.09 63.23
C LYS A 31 -33.79 -34.26 63.44
N GLU A 32 -33.02 -33.33 64.01
CA GLU A 32 -33.17 -31.87 64.25
C GLU A 32 -31.79 -31.22 64.58
N GLU A 33 -31.76 -29.89 64.61
CA GLU A 33 -30.86 -28.99 65.38
C GLU A 33 -29.29 -29.03 65.32
N ALA A 34 -28.77 -27.84 64.97
CA ALA A 34 -27.78 -27.03 65.74
C ALA A 34 -26.29 -27.45 65.88
N ALA A 35 -25.48 -26.82 65.02
CA ALA A 35 -24.32 -25.97 65.37
C ALA A 35 -23.21 -26.47 66.34
N LYS A 36 -21.99 -26.61 65.81
CA LYS A 36 -20.80 -25.86 66.29
C LYS A 36 -19.63 -25.86 65.29
N SER A 37 -18.84 -24.80 65.35
CA SER A 37 -17.62 -24.58 64.54
C SER A 37 -16.43 -25.38 65.06
N LYS A 38 -15.59 -25.93 64.16
CA LYS A 38 -14.13 -25.62 64.10
C LYS A 38 -13.39 -26.31 62.95
N ARG A 39 -12.44 -25.54 62.37
CA ARG A 39 -11.20 -25.95 61.67
C ARG A 39 -11.30 -27.05 60.60
N VAL A 40 -11.08 -26.62 59.35
CA VAL A 40 -10.48 -27.46 58.30
C VAL A 40 -9.16 -28.04 58.83
N LYS A 41 -9.01 -29.37 58.77
CA LYS A 41 -7.71 -30.04 58.73
C LYS A 41 -7.47 -30.52 57.30
N THR A 42 -6.26 -30.34 56.81
CA THR A 42 -5.77 -31.02 55.61
C THR A 42 -5.92 -32.53 55.79
N ARG A 43 -6.46 -33.21 54.77
CA ARG A 43 -6.44 -34.67 54.67
C ARG A 43 -5.73 -35.04 53.38
N THR A 44 -4.76 -35.93 53.51
CA THR A 44 -3.96 -36.45 52.39
C THR A 44 -4.82 -37.21 51.39
N LEU A 45 -4.38 -37.19 50.12
CA LEU A 45 -4.82 -38.15 49.12
C LEU A 45 -4.50 -39.58 49.60
N PRO A 46 -5.35 -40.59 49.29
CA PRO A 46 -5.03 -41.98 49.57
C PRO A 46 -3.86 -42.46 48.68
N SER A 47 -3.21 -43.53 49.13
CA SER A 47 -2.13 -44.21 48.41
C SER A 47 -2.61 -44.83 47.10
N SER A 48 -1.65 -45.11 46.21
CA SER A 48 -1.84 -45.81 44.95
C SER A 48 -2.49 -47.19 45.12
N ASP A 49 -3.67 -47.37 44.52
CA ASP A 49 -4.22 -48.66 44.12
C ASP A 49 -4.54 -48.63 42.61
N GLN A 50 -4.46 -49.79 41.96
CA GLN A 50 -4.38 -49.88 40.50
C GLN A 50 -5.74 -49.68 39.79
N ALA A 51 -6.03 -48.44 39.38
CA ALA A 51 -6.96 -48.19 38.29
C ALA A 51 -6.28 -48.57 36.96
N ALA A 52 -6.71 -49.68 36.33
CA ALA A 52 -6.10 -50.18 35.10
C ALA A 52 -6.31 -49.20 33.92
N ASN A 53 -5.22 -48.85 33.21
CA ASN A 53 -5.28 -48.03 32.00
C ASN A 53 -6.06 -48.77 30.89
N PRO A 54 -7.18 -48.23 30.37
CA PRO A 54 -7.96 -48.88 29.31
C PRO A 54 -7.18 -49.12 28.01
N ASN A 55 -6.14 -48.33 27.73
CA ASN A 55 -5.38 -48.39 26.48
C ASN A 55 -4.20 -49.38 26.50
N ASN A 56 -3.82 -49.95 27.66
CA ASN A 56 -2.58 -50.73 27.85
C ASN A 56 -2.50 -52.09 27.10
N ASN A 57 -3.40 -52.36 26.14
CA ASN A 57 -3.42 -53.57 25.31
C ASN A 57 -3.98 -53.34 23.88
N ILE A 58 -3.94 -52.10 23.35
CA ILE A 58 -4.37 -51.82 21.97
C ILE A 58 -3.18 -51.89 21.01
N ALA A 59 -3.09 -52.98 20.25
CA ALA A 59 -1.93 -53.28 19.41
C ALA A 59 -1.77 -52.33 18.20
N LYS A 60 -0.56 -51.78 18.01
CA LYS A 60 -0.13 -51.09 16.77
C LYS A 60 -0.31 -52.01 15.54
N ALA A 61 -0.56 -51.45 14.36
CA ALA A 61 -0.71 -52.26 13.13
C ALA A 61 0.58 -53.06 12.83
N ALA A 62 0.42 -54.33 12.43
CA ALA A 62 1.56 -55.19 12.10
C ALA A 62 2.37 -54.63 10.92
N ALA A 63 3.70 -54.72 11.04
CA ALA A 63 4.64 -54.30 10.01
C ALA A 63 5.65 -55.41 9.70
N THR A 64 5.80 -55.76 8.42
CA THR A 64 6.68 -56.82 7.91
C THR A 64 7.93 -56.20 7.29
N ALA A 65 9.12 -56.52 7.80
CA ALA A 65 10.39 -56.04 7.23
C ALA A 65 10.79 -56.85 5.97
N PHE A 66 11.39 -56.19 4.97
CA PHE A 66 11.92 -56.80 3.76
C PHE A 66 13.11 -56.02 3.19
N GLU A 67 13.92 -56.68 2.35
CA GLU A 67 15.09 -56.07 1.70
C GLU A 67 14.72 -55.47 0.33
N ILE A 68 15.33 -54.33 0.00
CA ILE A 68 15.25 -53.72 -1.34
C ILE A 68 16.61 -53.90 -2.02
N PRO A 69 16.67 -54.49 -3.24
CA PRO A 69 17.93 -54.69 -3.95
C PRO A 69 18.73 -53.39 -4.12
N GLY A 70 19.91 -53.32 -3.52
CA GLY A 70 20.78 -52.14 -3.53
C GLY A 70 20.66 -51.20 -2.32
N SER A 71 19.82 -51.53 -1.33
CA SER A 71 19.72 -50.80 -0.05
C SER A 71 20.32 -51.59 1.11
N ASN A 72 21.13 -50.94 1.95
CA ASN A 72 21.57 -51.48 3.25
C ASN A 72 20.49 -51.34 4.34
N ILE A 73 19.46 -50.52 4.08
CA ILE A 73 18.36 -50.22 5.00
C ILE A 73 17.13 -51.05 4.62
N GLN A 74 16.57 -51.76 5.59
CA GLN A 74 15.34 -52.54 5.42
C GLN A 74 14.13 -51.63 5.19
N ALA A 75 13.21 -52.09 4.34
CA ALA A 75 11.91 -51.48 4.14
C ALA A 75 10.83 -52.24 4.92
N HIS A 76 9.70 -51.59 5.19
CA HIS A 76 8.60 -52.15 5.98
C HIS A 76 7.29 -52.09 5.19
N ARG A 77 6.56 -53.20 5.11
CA ARG A 77 5.15 -53.24 4.68
C ARG A 77 4.25 -53.09 5.88
N ILE A 78 3.23 -52.23 5.82
CA ILE A 78 2.25 -52.04 6.90
C ILE A 78 0.84 -52.35 6.37
N SER A 79 0.06 -53.08 7.17
CA SER A 79 -1.32 -53.46 6.79
C SER A 79 -2.35 -52.38 7.16
N VAL A 80 -3.17 -51.99 6.19
CA VAL A 80 -4.32 -51.09 6.34
C VAL A 80 -5.55 -51.75 5.73
N LEU A 81 -6.68 -51.78 6.44
CA LEU A 81 -7.93 -52.41 5.99
C LEU A 81 -7.73 -53.87 5.51
N GLY A 82 -6.82 -54.58 6.17
CA GLY A 82 -6.48 -55.99 5.87
C GLY A 82 -5.57 -56.21 4.67
N LYS A 83 -4.87 -55.18 4.16
CA LYS A 83 -3.96 -55.28 3.01
C LYS A 83 -2.63 -54.59 3.30
N GLU A 84 -1.51 -55.21 2.93
CA GLU A 84 -0.18 -54.59 2.91
C GLU A 84 -0.07 -53.56 1.77
N CYS A 85 -0.78 -52.44 1.89
CA CYS A 85 -0.85 -51.37 0.89
C CYS A 85 -0.04 -50.11 1.30
N VAL A 86 0.92 -50.26 2.21
CA VAL A 86 1.87 -49.21 2.61
C VAL A 86 3.27 -49.80 2.61
N THR A 87 4.21 -49.14 1.93
CA THR A 87 5.65 -49.44 1.98
C THR A 87 6.38 -48.21 2.52
N LEU A 88 7.14 -48.38 3.61
CA LEU A 88 8.06 -47.38 4.17
C LEU A 88 9.51 -47.82 3.93
N GLY A 89 10.39 -46.89 3.54
CA GLY A 89 11.83 -47.15 3.42
C GLY A 89 12.58 -45.94 2.87
N TYR A 90 13.75 -46.18 2.26
CA TYR A 90 14.63 -45.13 1.72
C TYR A 90 15.19 -45.57 0.37
N GLY A 91 15.19 -44.68 -0.63
CA GLY A 91 15.66 -44.98 -1.99
C GLY A 91 14.67 -45.82 -2.81
N LEU A 92 13.37 -45.63 -2.60
CA LEU A 92 12.30 -46.45 -3.17
C LEU A 92 12.00 -46.18 -4.65
N THR A 93 12.45 -45.06 -5.25
CA THR A 93 12.03 -44.59 -6.59
C THR A 93 11.94 -45.71 -7.67
N ALA A 94 12.95 -46.59 -7.79
CA ALA A 94 12.93 -47.71 -8.74
C ALA A 94 11.98 -48.85 -8.32
N HIS A 95 11.82 -49.09 -7.02
CA HIS A 95 10.87 -50.05 -6.44
C HIS A 95 9.41 -49.61 -6.64
N ILE A 96 9.13 -48.30 -6.48
CA ILE A 96 7.80 -47.69 -6.73
C ILE A 96 7.36 -47.97 -8.16
N ALA A 97 8.18 -47.60 -9.14
CA ALA A 97 7.87 -47.81 -10.55
C ALA A 97 7.62 -49.29 -10.86
N LYS A 98 8.48 -50.19 -10.37
CA LYS A 98 8.36 -51.63 -10.56
C LYS A 98 7.08 -52.20 -9.93
N GLU A 99 6.75 -51.85 -8.70
CA GLU A 99 5.56 -52.38 -8.01
C GLU A 99 4.25 -51.78 -8.55
N VAL A 100 4.22 -50.50 -8.95
CA VAL A 100 3.05 -49.91 -9.63
C VAL A 100 2.78 -50.57 -10.98
N VAL A 101 3.80 -50.72 -11.83
CA VAL A 101 3.66 -51.36 -13.16
C VAL A 101 3.27 -52.84 -13.03
N ALA A 102 3.81 -53.56 -12.05
CA ALA A 102 3.49 -54.97 -11.83
C ALA A 102 2.10 -55.19 -11.19
N SER A 103 1.65 -54.29 -10.29
CA SER A 103 0.39 -54.43 -9.58
C SER A 103 -0.83 -53.99 -10.39
N ILE A 104 -0.70 -52.98 -11.25
CA ILE A 104 -1.78 -52.52 -12.15
C ILE A 104 -1.21 -52.23 -13.54
N PRO A 105 -1.17 -53.23 -14.43
CA PRO A 105 -0.99 -53.02 -15.86
C PRO A 105 -2.11 -52.12 -16.40
N CYS A 106 -1.74 -50.97 -16.96
CA CYS A 106 -2.65 -49.90 -17.36
C CYS A 106 -2.22 -49.27 -18.71
N SER A 107 -3.08 -48.48 -19.37
CA SER A 107 -2.72 -47.84 -20.65
C SER A 107 -1.96 -46.52 -20.50
N ALA A 108 -2.11 -45.84 -19.36
CA ALA A 108 -1.45 -44.59 -19.05
C ALA A 108 -1.29 -44.38 -17.52
N TYR A 109 -0.03 -44.21 -17.10
CA TYR A 109 0.35 -43.81 -15.75
C TYR A 109 0.51 -42.28 -15.74
N LEU A 110 -0.26 -41.59 -14.89
CA LEU A 110 -0.18 -40.14 -14.72
C LEU A 110 0.51 -39.79 -13.41
N ILE A 111 1.73 -39.26 -13.48
CA ILE A 111 2.45 -38.73 -12.31
C ILE A 111 2.04 -37.27 -12.11
N ALA A 112 1.33 -37.00 -11.02
CA ALA A 112 0.80 -35.68 -10.69
C ALA A 112 1.55 -35.08 -9.49
N THR A 113 2.00 -33.83 -9.60
CA THR A 113 2.87 -33.19 -8.62
C THR A 113 2.76 -31.65 -8.63
N ASP A 114 3.46 -30.96 -7.74
CA ASP A 114 3.59 -29.50 -7.74
C ASP A 114 4.96 -29.05 -8.28
N SER A 115 5.11 -27.77 -8.64
CA SER A 115 6.33 -27.23 -9.24
C SER A 115 7.57 -27.26 -8.33
N ASN A 116 7.40 -27.31 -7.01
CA ASN A 116 8.51 -27.41 -6.06
C ASN A 116 9.07 -28.82 -6.02
N ILE A 117 8.20 -29.84 -6.10
CA ILE A 117 8.60 -31.24 -6.17
C ILE A 117 9.04 -31.65 -7.59
N ALA A 118 8.44 -31.06 -8.62
CA ALA A 118 8.70 -31.41 -10.02
C ALA A 118 10.18 -31.29 -10.41
N HIS A 119 10.82 -30.15 -10.12
CA HIS A 119 12.21 -29.88 -10.52
C HIS A 119 13.25 -30.66 -9.71
N LEU A 120 12.83 -31.42 -8.69
CA LEU A 120 13.70 -32.24 -7.84
C LEU A 120 13.54 -33.73 -8.15
N HIS A 121 12.31 -34.21 -8.29
CA HIS A 121 11.99 -35.65 -8.18
C HIS A 121 11.18 -36.23 -9.35
N LEU A 122 10.54 -35.41 -10.19
CA LEU A 122 9.64 -35.91 -11.24
C LEU A 122 10.38 -36.69 -12.32
N ASP A 123 11.47 -36.16 -12.85
CA ASP A 123 12.21 -36.79 -13.95
C ASP A 123 12.79 -38.14 -13.54
N ALA A 124 13.34 -38.25 -12.32
CA ALA A 124 13.85 -39.51 -11.78
C ALA A 124 12.76 -40.59 -11.68
N LEU A 125 11.55 -40.22 -11.23
CA LEU A 125 10.41 -41.15 -11.18
C LEU A 125 9.89 -41.49 -12.57
N VAL A 126 9.81 -40.52 -13.50
CA VAL A 126 9.41 -40.75 -14.90
C VAL A 126 10.35 -41.75 -15.59
N GLN A 127 11.68 -41.60 -15.44
CA GLN A 127 12.64 -42.53 -16.01
C GLN A 127 12.54 -43.93 -15.37
N ALA A 128 12.31 -44.01 -14.06
CA ALA A 128 12.07 -45.29 -13.39
C ALA A 128 10.81 -46.00 -13.93
N PHE A 129 9.74 -45.26 -14.21
CA PHE A 129 8.52 -45.80 -14.84
C PHE A 129 8.75 -46.25 -16.29
N ILE A 130 9.50 -45.49 -17.10
CA ILE A 130 9.88 -45.90 -18.45
C ILE A 130 10.66 -47.23 -18.40
N HIS A 131 11.71 -47.30 -17.58
CA HIS A 131 12.52 -48.50 -17.44
C HIS A 131 11.72 -49.72 -16.93
N ALA A 132 10.83 -49.52 -15.97
CA ALA A 132 9.95 -50.59 -15.48
C ALA A 132 9.00 -51.12 -16.57
N LEU A 133 8.55 -50.25 -17.49
CA LEU A 133 7.70 -50.63 -18.63
C LEU A 133 8.49 -51.38 -19.73
N GLU A 134 9.73 -50.95 -20.01
CA GLU A 134 10.65 -51.66 -20.93
C GLU A 134 10.91 -53.09 -20.44
N VAL A 135 11.21 -53.27 -19.15
CA VAL A 135 11.49 -54.58 -18.53
C VAL A 135 10.31 -55.55 -18.63
N VAL A 136 9.06 -55.07 -18.65
CA VAL A 136 7.87 -55.91 -18.85
C VAL A 136 7.34 -55.90 -20.30
N GLY A 137 8.04 -55.26 -21.24
CA GLY A 137 7.65 -55.19 -22.66
C GLY A 137 6.37 -54.39 -22.95
N SER A 138 5.97 -53.49 -22.03
CA SER A 138 4.72 -52.73 -22.14
C SER A 138 4.88 -51.47 -22.99
N LYS A 139 3.79 -51.07 -23.65
CA LYS A 139 3.68 -49.83 -24.44
C LYS A 139 2.75 -48.78 -23.79
N ALA A 140 2.54 -48.90 -22.48
CA ALA A 140 1.77 -47.92 -21.72
C ALA A 140 2.43 -46.54 -21.75
N ARG A 141 1.63 -45.48 -21.66
CA ARG A 141 2.14 -44.10 -21.63
C ARG A 141 2.54 -43.72 -20.20
N VAL A 142 3.64 -43.00 -20.06
CA VAL A 142 3.96 -42.23 -18.84
C VAL A 142 3.67 -40.77 -19.16
N LEU A 143 2.86 -40.11 -18.33
CA LEU A 143 2.45 -38.72 -18.48
C LEU A 143 2.68 -37.99 -17.16
N SER A 144 2.97 -36.68 -17.23
CA SER A 144 3.14 -35.83 -16.08
C SER A 144 2.16 -34.65 -16.07
N TYR A 145 1.81 -34.19 -14.87
CA TYR A 145 0.99 -32.99 -14.64
C TYR A 145 1.54 -32.22 -13.45
N VAL A 146 1.84 -30.94 -13.64
CA VAL A 146 2.49 -30.09 -12.63
C VAL A 146 1.61 -28.90 -12.31
N ILE A 147 1.29 -28.67 -11.05
CA ILE A 147 0.52 -27.49 -10.58
C ILE A 147 1.39 -26.54 -9.75
N PRO A 148 0.98 -25.28 -9.51
CA PRO A 148 1.61 -24.45 -8.49
C PRO A 148 1.44 -25.07 -7.08
N PRO A 149 2.29 -24.75 -6.10
CA PRO A 149 2.27 -25.39 -4.77
C PRO A 149 1.27 -24.75 -3.80
N GLY A 150 0.99 -25.46 -2.70
CA GLY A 150 0.30 -24.93 -1.52
C GLY A 150 -1.22 -25.09 -1.47
N GLU A 151 -1.82 -24.91 -0.29
CA GLU A 151 -3.25 -25.13 -0.04
C GLU A 151 -4.16 -24.28 -0.95
N SER A 152 -3.66 -23.11 -1.38
CA SER A 152 -4.37 -22.14 -2.22
C SER A 152 -4.79 -22.68 -3.59
N ILE A 153 -4.14 -23.75 -4.09
CA ILE A 153 -4.55 -24.40 -5.35
C ILE A 153 -5.57 -25.53 -5.17
N LYS A 154 -5.93 -25.91 -3.93
CA LYS A 154 -6.70 -27.13 -3.64
C LYS A 154 -8.20 -26.94 -3.85
N THR A 155 -8.59 -26.43 -5.01
CA THR A 155 -9.93 -25.90 -5.30
C THR A 155 -10.67 -26.71 -6.38
N ARG A 156 -11.95 -26.38 -6.59
CA ARG A 156 -12.78 -27.00 -7.65
C ARG A 156 -12.26 -26.69 -9.05
N GLU A 157 -11.66 -25.52 -9.22
CA GLU A 157 -11.17 -24.99 -10.48
C GLU A 157 -9.93 -25.77 -10.93
N THR A 158 -8.96 -26.00 -10.02
CA THR A 158 -7.80 -26.87 -10.28
C THR A 158 -8.22 -28.32 -10.52
N LYS A 159 -9.21 -28.82 -9.78
CA LYS A 159 -9.78 -30.16 -10.02
C LYS A 159 -10.33 -30.29 -11.45
N ALA A 160 -11.17 -29.35 -11.87
CA ALA A 160 -11.78 -29.36 -13.20
C ALA A 160 -10.73 -29.25 -14.31
N ALA A 161 -9.77 -28.32 -14.19
CA ALA A 161 -8.71 -28.13 -15.19
C ALA A 161 -7.71 -29.30 -15.28
N ALA A 162 -7.57 -30.11 -14.23
CA ALA A 162 -6.86 -31.38 -14.27
C ALA A 162 -7.69 -32.48 -14.97
N GLU A 163 -8.96 -32.64 -14.60
CA GLU A 163 -9.87 -33.63 -15.23
C GLU A 163 -10.05 -33.36 -16.73
N ASP A 164 -10.27 -32.11 -17.13
CA ASP A 164 -10.38 -31.70 -18.53
C ASP A 164 -9.09 -32.02 -19.29
N TRP A 165 -7.92 -31.72 -18.74
CA TRP A 165 -6.65 -32.09 -19.40
C TRP A 165 -6.49 -33.61 -19.54
N MET A 166 -6.90 -34.40 -18.54
CA MET A 166 -6.88 -35.87 -18.64
C MET A 166 -7.79 -36.38 -19.78
N LEU A 167 -8.96 -35.77 -19.97
CA LEU A 167 -9.86 -36.06 -21.11
C LEU A 167 -9.27 -35.62 -22.46
N HIS A 168 -8.53 -34.50 -22.51
CA HIS A 168 -7.82 -34.07 -23.70
C HIS A 168 -6.68 -35.05 -24.06
N GLN A 169 -5.91 -35.51 -23.08
CA GLN A 169 -4.86 -36.53 -23.23
C GLN A 169 -5.37 -37.96 -23.45
N LYS A 170 -6.68 -38.16 -23.56
CA LYS A 170 -7.32 -39.46 -23.80
C LYS A 170 -6.93 -40.51 -22.74
N LEU A 171 -6.88 -40.11 -21.47
CA LEU A 171 -6.92 -41.09 -20.38
C LEU A 171 -8.30 -41.74 -20.34
N THR A 172 -8.35 -43.00 -19.92
CA THR A 172 -9.59 -43.76 -19.81
C THR A 172 -9.72 -44.40 -18.42
N ARG A 173 -10.75 -45.23 -18.21
CA ARG A 173 -10.95 -45.97 -16.96
C ARG A 173 -9.85 -47.00 -16.67
N ASP A 174 -9.03 -47.32 -17.67
CA ASP A 174 -7.84 -48.18 -17.61
C ASP A 174 -6.52 -47.41 -17.36
N SER A 175 -6.59 -46.13 -17.01
CA SER A 175 -5.46 -45.29 -16.62
C SER A 175 -5.39 -45.16 -15.08
N CYS A 176 -4.23 -44.83 -14.51
CA CYS A 176 -4.07 -44.62 -13.07
C CYS A 176 -3.22 -43.40 -12.72
N ILE A 177 -3.44 -42.84 -11.53
CA ILE A 177 -2.71 -41.66 -11.03
C ILE A 177 -1.66 -42.07 -9.98
N VAL A 178 -0.49 -41.43 -10.03
CA VAL A 178 0.57 -41.49 -9.03
C VAL A 178 0.72 -40.09 -8.47
N ALA A 179 0.23 -39.86 -7.25
CA ALA A 179 0.22 -38.57 -6.59
C ALA A 179 1.55 -38.36 -5.83
N LEU A 180 2.48 -37.63 -6.45
CA LEU A 180 3.82 -37.34 -5.93
C LEU A 180 3.82 -35.95 -5.29
N GLY A 181 3.76 -35.86 -3.95
CA GLY A 181 3.76 -34.56 -3.27
C GLY A 181 3.34 -34.60 -1.81
N GLY A 182 3.08 -33.42 -1.24
CA GLY A 182 2.48 -33.28 0.09
C GLY A 182 0.98 -33.58 0.12
N GLY A 183 0.36 -33.37 1.30
CA GLY A 183 -1.07 -33.66 1.51
C GLY A 183 -2.01 -32.96 0.55
N VAL A 184 -1.65 -31.77 0.06
CA VAL A 184 -2.38 -31.03 -1.00
C VAL A 184 -2.51 -31.85 -2.29
N ILE A 185 -1.41 -32.43 -2.77
CA ILE A 185 -1.40 -33.27 -3.97
C ILE A 185 -2.17 -34.57 -3.72
N GLY A 186 -1.98 -35.17 -2.54
CA GLY A 186 -2.68 -36.40 -2.14
C GLY A 186 -4.21 -36.24 -2.03
N ASP A 187 -4.69 -35.15 -1.42
CA ASP A 187 -6.10 -34.79 -1.32
C ASP A 187 -6.71 -34.55 -2.72
N LEU A 188 -6.08 -33.68 -3.52
CA LEU A 188 -6.60 -33.22 -4.81
C LEU A 188 -6.61 -34.35 -5.86
N PHE A 189 -5.48 -35.01 -6.07
CA PHE A 189 -5.37 -36.06 -7.09
C PHE A 189 -6.00 -37.38 -6.63
N GLY A 190 -6.12 -37.60 -5.32
CA GLY A 190 -7.02 -38.63 -4.78
C GLY A 190 -8.48 -38.36 -5.12
N PHE A 191 -8.96 -37.11 -5.03
CA PHE A 191 -10.36 -36.78 -5.30
C PHE A 191 -10.67 -36.73 -6.81
N ILE A 192 -9.69 -36.32 -7.64
CA ILE A 192 -9.72 -36.52 -9.09
C ILE A 192 -9.85 -38.02 -9.39
N ALA A 193 -8.98 -38.87 -8.83
CA ALA A 193 -9.06 -40.32 -9.05
C ALA A 193 -10.40 -40.95 -8.58
N ALA A 194 -11.01 -40.41 -7.53
CA ALA A 194 -12.31 -40.85 -7.02
C ALA A 194 -13.47 -40.56 -7.98
N THR A 195 -13.36 -39.50 -8.80
CA THR A 195 -14.47 -38.95 -9.59
C THR A 195 -14.28 -39.10 -11.11
N PHE A 196 -13.04 -39.05 -11.60
CA PHE A 196 -12.70 -39.28 -13.01
C PHE A 196 -13.22 -40.64 -13.48
N MET A 197 -14.06 -40.64 -14.52
CA MET A 197 -14.78 -41.81 -15.03
C MET A 197 -15.53 -42.66 -13.97
N ARG A 198 -15.93 -42.05 -12.83
CA ARG A 198 -16.54 -42.68 -11.65
C ARG A 198 -15.60 -43.64 -10.90
N GLY A 199 -14.31 -43.31 -10.84
CA GLY A 199 -13.30 -44.01 -10.05
C GLY A 199 -12.26 -44.73 -10.90
N ILE A 200 -11.01 -44.30 -10.76
CA ILE A 200 -9.79 -44.93 -11.29
C ILE A 200 -8.77 -45.21 -10.17
N PRO A 201 -7.79 -46.09 -10.38
CA PRO A 201 -6.74 -46.35 -9.39
C PRO A 201 -5.86 -45.13 -9.10
N VAL A 202 -5.50 -44.94 -7.83
CA VAL A 202 -4.50 -43.95 -7.40
C VAL A 202 -3.47 -44.59 -6.46
N PHE A 203 -2.23 -44.16 -6.59
CA PHE A 203 -1.11 -44.47 -5.70
C PHE A 203 -0.63 -43.17 -5.04
N GLN A 204 -0.32 -43.20 -3.75
CA GLN A 204 0.22 -42.04 -3.03
C GLN A 204 1.74 -42.19 -2.90
N VAL A 205 2.49 -41.14 -3.23
CA VAL A 205 3.95 -41.04 -3.03
C VAL A 205 4.20 -39.77 -2.20
N PRO A 206 3.93 -39.81 -0.89
CA PRO A 206 4.07 -38.64 -0.01
C PRO A 206 5.52 -38.16 0.08
N THR A 207 5.75 -36.87 -0.21
CA THR A 207 7.08 -36.23 -0.15
C THR A 207 7.31 -35.36 1.10
N THR A 208 6.25 -35.05 1.86
CA THR A 208 6.34 -34.32 3.13
C THR A 208 6.12 -35.24 4.32
N LEU A 209 6.77 -34.96 5.45
CA LEU A 209 6.63 -35.77 6.67
C LEU A 209 5.17 -35.88 7.11
N LEU A 210 4.43 -34.76 7.10
CA LEU A 210 2.99 -34.70 7.36
C LEU A 210 2.19 -35.66 6.47
N ALA A 211 2.53 -35.77 5.18
CA ALA A 211 1.84 -36.64 4.25
C ALA A 211 2.18 -38.13 4.47
N MET A 212 3.41 -38.45 4.90
CA MET A 212 3.82 -39.81 5.27
C MET A 212 3.11 -40.29 6.54
N VAL A 213 3.15 -39.50 7.63
CA VAL A 213 2.62 -39.95 8.93
C VAL A 213 1.11 -39.74 9.08
N ASP A 214 0.53 -38.74 8.43
CA ASP A 214 -0.89 -38.46 8.50
C ASP A 214 -1.60 -38.54 7.14
N SER A 215 -1.46 -37.54 6.26
CA SER A 215 -2.55 -37.25 5.31
C SER A 215 -2.78 -38.31 4.22
N SER A 216 -1.76 -39.06 3.80
CA SER A 216 -1.92 -40.12 2.78
C SER A 216 -2.73 -41.33 3.28
N ILE A 217 -2.81 -41.56 4.60
CA ILE A 217 -3.35 -42.79 5.17
C ILE A 217 -4.87 -42.71 5.38
N GLY A 218 -5.58 -43.66 4.77
CA GLY A 218 -7.01 -43.89 5.00
C GLY A 218 -7.94 -43.02 4.16
N GLY A 219 -7.52 -42.67 2.95
CA GLY A 219 -8.41 -42.42 1.80
C GLY A 219 -9.31 -41.20 1.86
N LYS A 220 -9.09 -40.25 2.78
CA LYS A 220 -9.76 -38.95 2.71
C LYS A 220 -9.15 -38.16 1.55
N THR A 221 -9.99 -37.61 0.68
CA THR A 221 -9.58 -36.86 -0.51
C THR A 221 -10.56 -35.70 -0.73
N ALA A 222 -10.11 -34.48 -0.99
CA ALA A 222 -10.99 -33.31 -0.93
C ALA A 222 -10.46 -32.05 -1.67
N VAL A 223 -11.34 -31.06 -1.78
CA VAL A 223 -11.03 -29.67 -2.15
C VAL A 223 -11.65 -28.70 -1.14
N ASP A 224 -10.99 -27.55 -1.01
CA ASP A 224 -11.38 -26.42 -0.20
C ASP A 224 -12.41 -25.55 -0.93
N THR A 225 -13.10 -24.71 -0.16
CA THR A 225 -14.13 -23.79 -0.66
C THR A 225 -14.07 -22.46 0.10
N PRO A 226 -14.68 -21.36 -0.40
CA PRO A 226 -14.80 -20.12 0.37
C PRO A 226 -15.54 -20.24 1.71
N ALA A 227 -16.23 -21.35 1.97
CA ALA A 227 -16.89 -21.65 3.24
C ALA A 227 -16.02 -22.46 4.23
N GLY A 228 -14.84 -22.95 3.81
CA GLY A 228 -13.93 -23.72 4.66
C GLY A 228 -13.17 -24.84 3.93
N LYS A 229 -12.21 -25.41 4.64
CA LYS A 229 -11.30 -26.47 4.15
C LYS A 229 -11.94 -27.85 4.12
N ASN A 230 -11.57 -28.67 3.14
CA ASN A 230 -11.96 -30.08 2.97
C ASN A 230 -13.47 -30.37 3.14
N LEU A 231 -14.32 -29.42 2.69
CA LEU A 231 -15.78 -29.52 2.80
C LEU A 231 -16.44 -30.30 1.66
N ILE A 232 -15.74 -30.51 0.54
CA ILE A 232 -16.21 -31.32 -0.59
C ILE A 232 -15.11 -32.32 -0.96
N GLY A 233 -15.45 -33.60 -1.01
CA GLY A 233 -14.48 -34.66 -1.22
C GLY A 233 -15.10 -36.05 -1.31
N ALA A 234 -14.26 -37.07 -1.26
CA ALA A 234 -14.65 -38.48 -1.26
C ALA A 234 -13.74 -39.32 -0.34
N PHE A 235 -14.28 -40.44 0.14
CA PHE A 235 -13.47 -41.54 0.67
C PHE A 235 -13.07 -42.45 -0.50
N HIS A 236 -11.80 -42.43 -0.90
CA HIS A 236 -11.24 -43.21 -2.00
C HIS A 236 -9.87 -43.75 -1.59
N GLN A 237 -9.79 -45.05 -1.28
CA GLN A 237 -8.56 -45.64 -0.79
C GLN A 237 -7.52 -45.76 -1.92
N PRO A 238 -6.25 -45.36 -1.68
CA PRO A 238 -5.17 -45.64 -2.63
C PRO A 238 -4.91 -47.14 -2.74
N ARG A 239 -4.33 -47.54 -3.86
CA ARG A 239 -3.94 -48.92 -4.12
C ARG A 239 -2.67 -49.31 -3.37
N HIS A 240 -1.74 -48.36 -3.28
CA HIS A 240 -0.55 -48.44 -2.44
C HIS A 240 -0.12 -47.03 -2.02
N ILE A 241 0.59 -46.94 -0.90
CA ILE A 241 1.25 -45.72 -0.40
C ILE A 241 2.74 -46.02 -0.28
N PHE A 242 3.58 -45.24 -0.96
CA PHE A 242 5.04 -45.44 -0.97
C PHE A 242 5.74 -44.27 -0.28
N MET A 243 6.20 -44.50 0.94
CA MET A 243 6.83 -43.50 1.80
C MET A 243 8.35 -43.62 1.69
N ASP A 244 8.93 -42.90 0.73
CA ASP A 244 10.38 -42.82 0.54
C ASP A 244 10.96 -41.68 1.37
N LEU A 245 11.66 -42.02 2.45
CA LEU A 245 12.30 -41.07 3.36
C LEU A 245 13.40 -40.24 2.66
N ALA A 246 13.88 -40.66 1.49
CA ALA A 246 14.84 -39.86 0.71
C ALA A 246 14.28 -38.49 0.30
N TYR A 247 12.96 -38.34 0.12
CA TYR A 247 12.33 -37.05 -0.18
C TYR A 247 12.50 -36.03 0.96
N LEU A 248 12.56 -36.48 2.22
CA LEU A 248 12.71 -35.60 3.38
C LEU A 248 14.04 -34.84 3.39
N ARG A 249 15.09 -35.35 2.73
CA ARG A 249 16.37 -34.66 2.54
C ARG A 249 16.29 -33.40 1.67
N THR A 250 15.17 -33.17 1.01
CA THR A 250 14.89 -31.96 0.22
C THR A 250 13.73 -31.13 0.78
N LEU A 251 13.13 -31.58 1.89
CA LEU A 251 11.98 -30.92 2.51
C LEU A 251 12.47 -29.69 3.30
N PRO A 252 11.95 -28.48 3.07
CA PRO A 252 12.33 -27.31 3.85
C PRO A 252 12.09 -27.55 5.35
N HIS A 253 13.03 -27.15 6.21
CA HIS A 253 12.96 -27.40 7.65
C HIS A 253 11.63 -27.00 8.31
N ARG A 254 10.99 -25.92 7.86
CA ARG A 254 9.66 -25.51 8.35
C ARG A 254 8.58 -26.58 8.06
N GLU A 255 8.63 -27.24 6.91
CA GLU A 255 7.70 -28.31 6.54
C GLU A 255 8.01 -29.66 7.21
N TYR A 256 9.28 -29.91 7.55
CA TYR A 256 9.65 -31.04 8.43
C TYR A 256 9.08 -30.83 9.85
N VAL A 257 9.30 -29.65 10.43
CA VAL A 257 8.73 -29.23 11.72
C VAL A 257 7.19 -29.24 11.70
N ASN A 258 6.56 -28.76 10.62
CA ASN A 258 5.12 -28.86 10.37
C ASN A 258 4.61 -30.32 10.48
N GLY A 259 5.34 -31.28 9.92
CA GLY A 259 5.03 -32.70 10.03
C GLY A 259 5.24 -33.28 11.43
N MET A 260 6.23 -32.81 12.19
CA MET A 260 6.49 -33.28 13.56
C MET A 260 5.31 -33.02 14.51
N ALA A 261 4.48 -32.00 14.25
CA ALA A 261 3.25 -31.76 15.04
C ALA A 261 2.31 -32.97 15.03
N GLU A 262 2.15 -33.63 13.88
CA GLU A 262 1.29 -34.81 13.73
C GLU A 262 1.90 -36.08 14.33
N VAL A 263 3.23 -36.18 14.34
CA VAL A 263 3.97 -37.25 15.04
C VAL A 263 3.79 -37.11 16.56
N ILE A 264 4.01 -35.90 17.09
CA ILE A 264 3.84 -35.58 18.52
C ILE A 264 2.38 -35.80 18.95
N LYS A 265 1.40 -35.34 18.15
CA LYS A 265 -0.03 -35.61 18.36
C LYS A 265 -0.32 -37.10 18.52
N THR A 266 0.21 -37.90 17.60
CA THR A 266 -0.08 -39.34 17.52
C THR A 266 0.52 -40.10 18.70
N ALA A 267 1.74 -39.74 19.14
CA ALA A 267 2.31 -40.27 20.37
C ALA A 267 1.51 -39.80 21.62
N ALA A 268 1.20 -38.50 21.71
CA ALA A 268 0.51 -37.93 22.87
C ALA A 268 -0.86 -38.58 23.20
N ILE A 269 -1.59 -39.09 22.20
CA ILE A 269 -2.87 -39.77 22.38
C ILE A 269 -2.77 -41.30 22.54
N TRP A 270 -1.61 -41.92 22.29
CA TRP A 270 -1.53 -43.38 22.09
C TRP A 270 -0.35 -44.10 22.75
N ASP A 271 0.82 -43.47 22.88
CA ASP A 271 2.06 -44.15 23.29
C ASP A 271 3.03 -43.19 24.00
N GLU A 272 3.29 -43.45 25.28
CA GLU A 272 4.19 -42.65 26.11
C GLU A 272 5.68 -42.96 25.88
N ASP A 273 6.04 -44.16 25.40
CA ASP A 273 7.43 -44.50 25.07
C ASP A 273 7.86 -43.83 23.75
N ASP A 274 6.98 -43.82 22.74
CA ASP A 274 7.19 -43.02 21.52
C ASP A 274 7.22 -41.52 21.85
N PHE A 275 6.37 -41.02 22.75
CA PHE A 275 6.40 -39.61 23.18
C PHE A 275 7.72 -39.28 23.91
N SER A 276 8.20 -40.18 24.77
CA SER A 276 9.46 -40.04 25.49
C SER A 276 10.68 -40.14 24.55
N LEU A 277 10.60 -40.92 23.47
CA LEU A 277 11.59 -40.91 22.39
C LEU A 277 11.63 -39.55 21.69
N LEU A 278 10.46 -38.94 21.42
CA LEU A 278 10.38 -37.61 20.81
C LEU A 278 10.92 -36.52 21.74
N GLU A 279 10.65 -36.57 23.05
CA GLU A 279 11.21 -35.64 24.05
C GLU A 279 12.73 -35.71 24.14
N ASN A 280 13.30 -36.92 24.19
CA ASN A 280 14.74 -37.11 24.42
C ASN A 280 15.59 -36.99 23.15
N GLY A 281 15.06 -37.38 21.98
CA GLY A 281 15.78 -37.39 20.70
C GLY A 281 15.54 -36.16 19.80
N ALA A 282 14.95 -35.08 20.32
CA ALA A 282 14.50 -33.95 19.50
C ALA A 282 15.62 -33.26 18.70
N LYS A 283 16.84 -33.20 19.25
CA LYS A 283 17.99 -32.58 18.58
C LYS A 283 18.47 -33.44 17.42
N GLU A 284 18.53 -34.75 17.64
CA GLU A 284 18.96 -35.76 16.68
C GLU A 284 17.95 -35.84 15.52
N ILE A 285 16.65 -35.94 15.84
CA ILE A 285 15.55 -36.03 14.87
C ILE A 285 15.40 -34.75 14.04
N LEU A 286 15.67 -33.57 14.61
CA LEU A 286 15.76 -32.31 13.84
C LEU A 286 17.01 -32.25 12.94
N GLY A 287 18.13 -32.81 13.38
CA GLY A 287 19.37 -32.87 12.58
C GLY A 287 19.18 -33.55 11.23
N LEU A 288 18.24 -34.49 11.13
CA LEU A 288 17.90 -35.22 9.91
C LEU A 288 17.17 -34.35 8.86
N SER A 289 16.78 -33.14 9.21
CA SER A 289 16.15 -32.15 8.30
C SER A 289 17.15 -31.25 7.57
N ALA A 290 18.47 -31.49 7.70
CA ALA A 290 19.50 -30.60 7.17
C ALA A 290 19.72 -30.75 5.65
N ASN A 291 19.59 -29.64 4.92
CA ASN A 291 19.95 -29.51 3.49
C ASN A 291 21.47 -29.50 3.23
N ASP A 292 22.31 -29.82 4.22
CA ASP A 292 23.76 -29.64 4.11
C ASP A 292 24.39 -30.79 3.31
N THR A 293 24.82 -30.51 2.08
CA THR A 293 25.26 -31.51 1.09
C THR A 293 26.65 -32.12 1.39
N ALA A 294 27.16 -31.94 2.60
CA ALA A 294 28.54 -32.25 2.99
C ALA A 294 28.72 -33.48 3.90
N SER A 295 27.66 -34.01 4.52
CA SER A 295 27.73 -35.24 5.33
C SER A 295 26.74 -36.30 4.86
N GLU A 296 27.22 -37.52 4.69
CA GLU A 296 26.39 -38.70 4.47
C GLU A 296 25.58 -38.99 5.75
N THR A 297 24.26 -39.13 5.62
CA THR A 297 23.37 -39.54 6.71
C THR A 297 23.71 -40.98 7.11
N SER A 298 23.96 -41.25 8.39
CA SER A 298 24.39 -42.59 8.82
C SER A 298 23.26 -43.62 8.77
N ASP A 299 23.62 -44.91 8.69
CA ASP A 299 22.62 -45.98 8.76
C ASP A 299 21.80 -45.93 10.07
N ASP A 300 22.37 -45.44 11.18
CA ASP A 300 21.68 -45.34 12.47
C ASP A 300 20.73 -44.14 12.53
N ASP A 301 21.07 -43.02 11.89
CA ASP A 301 20.16 -41.88 11.66
C ASP A 301 18.93 -42.31 10.84
N LEU A 302 19.15 -43.10 9.77
CA LEU A 302 18.08 -43.62 8.94
C LEU A 302 17.19 -44.62 9.70
N LYS A 303 17.77 -45.47 10.56
CA LYS A 303 17.00 -46.37 11.46
C LYS A 303 16.16 -45.57 12.47
N LEU A 304 16.70 -44.48 13.03
CA LEU A 304 15.95 -43.60 13.94
C LEU A 304 14.77 -42.93 13.22
N LEU A 305 14.97 -42.40 12.02
CA LEU A 305 13.92 -41.80 11.20
C LEU A 305 12.82 -42.81 10.83
N ILE A 306 13.21 -44.02 10.40
CA ILE A 306 12.27 -45.13 10.15
C ILE A 306 11.47 -45.44 11.41
N LYS A 307 12.10 -45.58 12.59
CA LYS A 307 11.41 -45.88 13.84
C LYS A 307 10.34 -44.83 14.18
N VAL A 308 10.71 -43.55 14.13
CA VAL A 308 9.80 -42.42 14.46
C VAL A 308 8.62 -42.36 13.49
N VAL A 309 8.88 -42.49 12.18
CA VAL A 309 7.85 -42.43 11.14
C VAL A 309 6.95 -43.67 11.21
N LEU A 310 7.52 -44.86 11.38
CA LEU A 310 6.80 -46.13 11.48
C LEU A 310 5.83 -46.17 12.67
N GLY A 311 6.25 -45.72 13.85
CA GLY A 311 5.38 -45.71 15.04
C GLY A 311 4.07 -44.94 14.81
N SER A 312 4.16 -43.75 14.23
CA SER A 312 3.00 -42.92 13.87
C SER A 312 2.13 -43.59 12.78
N ILE A 313 2.75 -44.13 11.72
CA ILE A 313 2.05 -44.85 10.65
C ILE A 313 1.27 -46.05 11.21
N GLN A 314 1.86 -46.85 12.10
CA GLN A 314 1.23 -48.06 12.64
C GLN A 314 0.01 -47.74 13.51
N VAL A 315 0.03 -46.63 14.25
CA VAL A 315 -1.14 -46.14 15.01
C VAL A 315 -2.23 -45.69 14.04
N LYS A 316 -1.91 -44.86 13.05
CA LYS A 316 -2.92 -44.38 12.09
C LYS A 316 -3.50 -45.51 11.24
N ALA A 317 -2.67 -46.45 10.79
CA ALA A 317 -3.08 -47.67 10.07
C ALA A 317 -4.07 -48.51 10.88
N HIS A 318 -3.82 -48.71 12.17
CA HIS A 318 -4.71 -49.44 13.08
C HIS A 318 -6.06 -48.72 13.24
N VAL A 319 -6.03 -47.43 13.59
CA VAL A 319 -7.24 -46.62 13.81
C VAL A 319 -8.10 -46.52 12.54
N VAL A 320 -7.48 -46.37 11.36
CA VAL A 320 -8.17 -46.38 10.05
C VAL A 320 -8.78 -47.75 9.73
N THR A 321 -8.14 -48.84 10.16
CA THR A 321 -8.63 -50.21 9.94
C THR A 321 -9.87 -50.51 10.79
N ILE A 322 -9.99 -49.91 11.97
CA ILE A 322 -11.16 -50.04 12.85
C ILE A 322 -12.31 -49.10 12.43
N ASP A 323 -12.00 -47.84 12.11
CA ASP A 323 -13.00 -46.79 11.86
C ASP A 323 -12.68 -45.99 10.59
N GLU A 324 -12.79 -46.65 9.42
CA GLU A 324 -12.53 -46.05 8.11
C GLU A 324 -13.29 -44.72 7.92
N LYS A 325 -14.55 -44.65 8.39
CA LYS A 325 -15.50 -43.59 8.06
C LYS A 325 -15.67 -42.52 9.14
N GLU A 326 -14.80 -42.50 10.15
CA GLU A 326 -14.77 -41.47 11.20
C GLU A 326 -16.08 -41.36 11.99
N THR A 327 -16.58 -42.52 12.42
CA THR A 327 -17.82 -42.66 13.20
C THR A 327 -17.60 -42.78 14.72
N GLY A 328 -16.35 -43.00 15.16
CA GLY A 328 -15.98 -43.14 16.57
C GLY A 328 -14.47 -42.96 16.80
N LEU A 329 -13.72 -44.06 16.82
CA LEU A 329 -12.31 -44.11 17.24
C LEU A 329 -11.39 -43.19 16.41
N ARG A 330 -11.63 -43.06 15.10
CA ARG A 330 -10.82 -42.18 14.22
C ARG A 330 -10.96 -40.70 14.58
N GLY A 331 -11.99 -40.34 15.35
CA GLY A 331 -12.13 -39.03 15.97
C GLY A 331 -10.95 -38.63 16.87
N LEU A 332 -10.25 -39.59 17.51
CA LEU A 332 -9.09 -39.31 18.35
C LEU A 332 -7.91 -38.68 17.61
N LEU A 333 -7.76 -38.96 16.31
CA LEU A 333 -6.72 -38.36 15.46
C LEU A 333 -6.90 -36.85 15.25
N ASN A 334 -8.01 -36.27 15.73
CA ASN A 334 -8.30 -34.84 15.70
C ASN A 334 -7.93 -34.14 17.04
N TYR A 335 -7.03 -34.71 17.85
CA TYR A 335 -6.47 -34.01 19.01
C TYR A 335 -5.71 -32.75 18.58
N GLY A 336 -5.94 -31.64 19.28
CA GLY A 336 -5.50 -30.30 18.91
C GLY A 336 -6.21 -29.71 17.70
N HIS A 337 -6.98 -30.48 16.93
CA HIS A 337 -7.57 -30.02 15.67
C HIS A 337 -8.88 -29.22 15.86
N SER A 338 -9.57 -29.33 17.00
CA SER A 338 -10.81 -28.58 17.26
C SER A 338 -10.50 -27.09 17.41
N VAL A 339 -9.49 -26.76 18.22
CA VAL A 339 -8.97 -25.38 18.33
C VAL A 339 -8.02 -25.07 17.17
N GLY A 340 -7.19 -26.04 16.76
CA GLY A 340 -6.20 -25.88 15.70
C GLY A 340 -6.79 -25.47 14.35
N HIS A 341 -7.84 -26.16 13.85
CA HIS A 341 -8.50 -25.76 12.60
C HIS A 341 -9.16 -24.37 12.70
N ALA A 342 -9.63 -23.96 13.87
CA ALA A 342 -10.22 -22.64 14.06
C ALA A 342 -9.16 -21.52 14.00
N ILE A 343 -7.96 -21.77 14.51
CA ILE A 343 -6.79 -20.89 14.34
C ILE A 343 -6.33 -20.91 12.87
N GLU A 344 -6.24 -22.09 12.25
CA GLU A 344 -5.83 -22.26 10.85
C GLU A 344 -6.75 -21.50 9.89
N ALA A 345 -8.06 -21.59 10.06
CA ALA A 345 -9.04 -20.86 9.26
C ALA A 345 -8.97 -19.32 9.37
N ILE A 346 -8.18 -18.78 10.31
CA ILE A 346 -7.88 -17.35 10.44
C ILE A 346 -6.47 -17.03 9.94
N LEU A 347 -5.46 -17.87 10.25
CA LEU A 347 -4.04 -17.60 10.00
C LEU A 347 -3.49 -18.19 8.70
N SER A 348 -4.17 -19.16 8.09
CA SER A 348 -3.82 -19.72 6.78
C SER A 348 -3.87 -18.63 5.68
N PRO A 349 -3.02 -18.69 4.64
CA PRO A 349 -1.97 -19.69 4.39
C PRO A 349 -0.65 -19.39 5.11
N ASP A 350 -0.56 -18.31 5.87
CA ASP A 350 0.71 -17.77 6.36
C ASP A 350 1.30 -18.62 7.50
N LEU A 351 0.42 -19.16 8.35
CA LEU A 351 0.72 -20.19 9.34
C LEU A 351 0.29 -21.57 8.81
N LEU A 352 1.15 -22.58 8.98
CA LEU A 352 0.95 -23.94 8.47
C LEU A 352 0.03 -24.77 9.38
N HIS A 353 -0.48 -25.89 8.85
CA HIS A 353 -1.42 -26.76 9.56
C HIS A 353 -0.88 -27.23 10.91
N GLY A 354 0.27 -27.90 10.95
CA GLY A 354 0.91 -28.41 12.16
C GLY A 354 1.35 -27.32 13.14
N GLU A 355 1.67 -26.12 12.65
CA GLU A 355 1.89 -24.95 13.50
C GLU A 355 0.58 -24.52 14.22
N CYS A 356 -0.57 -24.61 13.54
CA CYS A 356 -1.88 -24.39 14.15
C CYS A 356 -2.28 -25.54 15.09
N ILE A 357 -2.01 -26.80 14.72
CA ILE A 357 -2.28 -27.98 15.56
C ILE A 357 -1.42 -27.96 16.83
N ALA A 358 -0.17 -27.50 16.78
CA ALA A 358 0.69 -27.35 17.96
C ALA A 358 0.08 -26.40 19.01
N ILE A 359 -0.40 -25.22 18.58
CA ILE A 359 -1.12 -24.30 19.46
C ILE A 359 -2.44 -24.94 19.94
N GLY A 360 -3.15 -25.62 19.05
CA GLY A 360 -4.40 -26.31 19.36
C GLY A 360 -4.26 -27.40 20.42
N MET A 361 -3.22 -28.25 20.34
CA MET A 361 -2.93 -29.29 21.33
C MET A 361 -2.73 -28.70 22.72
N VAL A 362 -1.96 -27.59 22.83
CA VAL A 362 -1.78 -26.90 24.11
C VAL A 362 -3.12 -26.40 24.67
N ARG A 363 -3.98 -25.79 23.85
CA ARG A 363 -5.31 -25.31 24.30
C ARG A 363 -6.27 -26.44 24.66
N GLU A 364 -6.27 -27.55 23.93
CA GLU A 364 -7.12 -28.72 24.25
C GLU A 364 -6.63 -29.43 25.52
N ALA A 365 -5.32 -29.49 25.76
CA ALA A 365 -4.75 -29.96 27.02
C ALA A 365 -5.05 -29.01 28.20
N GLU A 366 -5.04 -27.69 27.99
CA GLU A 366 -5.45 -26.73 29.02
C GLU A 366 -6.93 -26.85 29.40
N ILE A 367 -7.82 -27.16 28.43
CA ILE A 367 -9.22 -27.52 28.70
C ILE A 367 -9.27 -28.84 29.50
N ALA A 368 -8.45 -29.85 29.15
CA ALA A 368 -8.39 -31.12 29.90
C ALA A 368 -7.96 -30.91 31.36
N ARG A 369 -6.97 -30.02 31.60
CA ARG A 369 -6.56 -29.59 32.94
C ARG A 369 -7.69 -28.85 33.66
N HIS A 370 -8.42 -27.96 32.98
CA HIS A 370 -9.52 -27.21 33.61
C HIS A 370 -10.67 -28.11 34.07
N LEU A 371 -10.90 -29.23 33.38
CA LEU A 371 -11.87 -30.26 33.74
C LEU A 371 -11.30 -31.33 34.71
N GLY A 372 -10.04 -31.23 35.10
CA GLY A 372 -9.39 -32.12 36.07
C GLY A 372 -8.92 -33.46 35.50
N TYR A 373 -8.84 -33.63 34.17
CA TYR A 373 -8.41 -34.88 33.53
C TYR A 373 -6.88 -35.04 33.47
N VAL A 374 -6.13 -33.93 33.48
CA VAL A 374 -4.66 -33.92 33.52
C VAL A 374 -4.14 -32.85 34.48
N ASN A 375 -2.86 -32.98 34.88
CA ASN A 375 -2.16 -32.01 35.72
C ASN A 375 -1.21 -31.12 34.89
N ASP A 376 -0.60 -30.11 35.53
CA ASP A 376 0.33 -29.19 34.87
C ASP A 376 1.57 -29.89 34.26
N ALA A 377 2.04 -30.99 34.83
CA ALA A 377 3.21 -31.71 34.31
C ALA A 377 2.96 -32.31 32.90
N VAL A 378 1.72 -32.72 32.59
CA VAL A 378 1.33 -33.13 31.23
C VAL A 378 1.39 -31.94 30.27
N ILE A 379 0.88 -30.77 30.69
CA ILE A 379 0.92 -29.54 29.88
C ILE A 379 2.36 -29.11 29.62
N GLU A 380 3.22 -29.14 30.65
CA GLU A 380 4.63 -28.79 30.53
C GLU A 380 5.38 -29.72 29.57
N ARG A 381 5.14 -31.04 29.60
CA ARG A 381 5.75 -31.99 28.65
C ARG A 381 5.35 -31.69 27.20
N ILE A 382 4.06 -31.46 26.96
CA ILE A 382 3.53 -31.07 25.64
C ILE A 382 4.16 -29.75 25.16
N VAL A 383 4.21 -28.73 26.01
CA VAL A 383 4.84 -27.44 25.68
C VAL A 383 6.33 -27.60 25.42
N ARG A 384 7.06 -28.37 26.24
CA ARG A 384 8.50 -28.61 26.10
C ARG A 384 8.83 -29.35 24.81
N VAL A 385 8.14 -30.43 24.46
CA VAL A 385 8.42 -31.17 23.22
C VAL A 385 8.09 -30.33 21.99
N LEU A 386 6.97 -29.60 21.97
CA LEU A 386 6.61 -28.71 20.85
C LEU A 386 7.65 -27.59 20.67
N GLN A 387 8.13 -26.99 21.77
CA GLN A 387 9.21 -26.01 21.71
C GLN A 387 10.55 -26.61 21.27
N ALA A 388 10.88 -27.84 21.67
CA ALA A 388 12.11 -28.52 21.25
C ALA A 388 12.15 -28.80 19.75
N TYR A 389 11.01 -29.16 19.13
CA TYR A 389 10.87 -29.26 17.67
C TYR A 389 10.67 -27.90 16.98
N GLY A 390 10.67 -26.78 17.71
CA GLY A 390 10.53 -25.45 17.13
C GLY A 390 9.11 -25.10 16.66
N LEU A 391 8.07 -25.77 17.16
CA LEU A 391 6.67 -25.38 16.90
C LEU A 391 6.22 -24.20 17.78
N PRO A 392 5.18 -23.45 17.38
CA PRO A 392 4.57 -22.42 18.24
C PRO A 392 3.57 -23.04 19.23
N VAL A 393 3.54 -22.52 20.46
CA VAL A 393 2.65 -22.97 21.54
C VAL A 393 1.57 -21.94 21.92
N SER A 394 1.55 -20.78 21.24
CA SER A 394 0.56 -19.72 21.45
C SER A 394 0.39 -18.87 20.20
N THR A 395 -0.79 -18.29 19.98
CA THR A 395 -1.03 -17.27 18.96
C THR A 395 -0.25 -15.96 19.19
N GLN A 396 0.28 -15.77 20.41
CA GLN A 396 1.15 -14.64 20.80
C GLN A 396 2.65 -14.94 20.63
N ASP A 397 3.03 -16.07 20.02
CA ASP A 397 4.41 -16.34 19.65
C ASP A 397 4.90 -15.29 18.65
N LYS A 398 6.10 -14.74 18.86
CA LYS A 398 6.69 -13.71 17.99
C LYS A 398 6.73 -14.12 16.52
N ARG A 399 6.88 -15.42 16.25
CA ARG A 399 6.91 -15.99 14.90
C ARG A 399 5.53 -15.95 14.25
N VAL A 400 4.47 -16.28 15.00
CA VAL A 400 3.08 -16.20 14.53
C VAL A 400 2.72 -14.74 14.20
N LEU A 401 3.10 -13.80 15.07
CA LEU A 401 2.87 -12.37 14.85
C LEU A 401 3.68 -11.78 13.69
N GLN A 402 4.83 -12.37 13.34
CA GLN A 402 5.65 -12.01 12.18
C GLN A 402 5.15 -12.62 10.87
N LEU A 403 4.65 -13.86 10.91
CA LEU A 403 4.16 -14.58 9.74
C LEU A 403 2.77 -14.11 9.31
N ALA A 404 1.88 -13.82 10.27
CA ALA A 404 0.49 -13.41 10.02
C ALA A 404 0.22 -11.97 10.53
N PRO A 405 0.93 -10.94 10.04
CA PRO A 405 0.82 -9.57 10.55
C PRO A 405 -0.59 -9.00 10.32
N GLY A 406 -1.16 -8.40 11.37
CA GLY A 406 -2.51 -7.80 11.33
C GLY A 406 -3.67 -8.81 11.39
N LYS A 407 -3.41 -10.13 11.38
CA LYS A 407 -4.44 -11.15 11.60
C LYS A 407 -4.61 -11.42 13.09
N HIS A 408 -5.86 -11.39 13.56
CA HIS A 408 -6.19 -11.60 14.98
C HIS A 408 -7.25 -12.68 15.16
N CYS A 409 -6.95 -13.68 16.00
CA CYS A 409 -7.87 -14.75 16.39
C CYS A 409 -8.72 -14.31 17.59
N SER A 410 -9.81 -13.57 17.34
CA SER A 410 -10.78 -13.25 18.41
C SER A 410 -11.56 -14.49 18.84
N VAL A 411 -11.89 -14.58 20.12
CA VAL A 411 -12.53 -15.78 20.71
C VAL A 411 -13.88 -16.08 20.07
N ASP A 412 -14.67 -15.05 19.74
CA ASP A 412 -15.95 -15.22 19.06
C ASP A 412 -15.79 -15.77 17.64
N LYS A 413 -14.77 -15.32 16.89
CA LYS A 413 -14.47 -15.84 15.55
C LYS A 413 -13.97 -17.28 15.60
N LEU A 414 -13.13 -17.63 16.58
CA LEU A 414 -12.73 -19.01 16.85
C LEU A 414 -13.94 -19.89 17.17
N LEU A 415 -14.79 -19.48 18.12
CA LEU A 415 -15.98 -20.24 18.54
C LEU A 415 -17.02 -20.41 17.42
N ASP A 416 -17.17 -19.41 16.54
CA ASP A 416 -18.06 -19.49 15.39
C ASP A 416 -17.54 -20.48 14.34
N ILE A 417 -16.24 -20.45 14.01
CA ILE A 417 -15.60 -21.45 13.14
C ILE A 417 -15.71 -22.86 13.77
N MET A 418 -15.51 -22.98 15.09
CA MET A 418 -15.70 -24.23 15.82
C MET A 418 -17.14 -24.75 15.81
N ARG A 419 -18.16 -24.01 15.35
CA ARG A 419 -19.53 -24.54 15.17
C ARG A 419 -19.61 -25.56 14.03
N VAL A 420 -18.82 -25.39 12.97
CA VAL A 420 -18.84 -26.26 11.78
C VAL A 420 -17.78 -27.37 11.81
N ASP A 421 -17.18 -27.64 12.97
CA ASP A 421 -16.32 -28.82 13.16
C ASP A 421 -17.13 -30.11 12.99
N LYS A 422 -16.62 -31.01 12.14
CA LYS A 422 -17.23 -32.29 11.74
C LYS A 422 -17.48 -33.25 12.91
N LYS A 423 -16.81 -33.05 14.05
CA LYS A 423 -17.02 -33.83 15.29
C LYS A 423 -18.28 -33.42 16.08
N ASN A 424 -18.87 -32.26 15.78
CA ASN A 424 -19.97 -31.70 16.57
C ASN A 424 -21.28 -32.48 16.39
N GLN A 425 -22.18 -32.36 17.37
CA GLN A 425 -23.53 -32.92 17.27
C GLN A 425 -24.57 -31.81 17.49
N GLY A 426 -24.96 -31.15 16.40
CA GLY A 426 -25.78 -29.95 16.44
C GLY A 426 -24.95 -28.74 16.89
N ASP A 427 -25.45 -28.02 17.87
CA ASP A 427 -24.78 -26.89 18.52
C ASP A 427 -23.64 -27.30 19.46
N LYS A 428 -23.66 -28.55 19.96
CA LYS A 428 -22.72 -29.07 20.96
C LYS A 428 -21.37 -29.43 20.36
N LYS A 429 -20.33 -28.72 20.79
CA LYS A 429 -18.95 -28.93 20.36
C LYS A 429 -18.34 -30.20 20.95
N ARG A 430 -17.44 -30.86 20.20
CA ARG A 430 -16.65 -32.00 20.70
C ARG A 430 -15.14 -31.83 20.48
N VAL A 431 -14.38 -32.14 21.52
CA VAL A 431 -12.93 -31.95 21.63
C VAL A 431 -12.28 -33.25 22.12
N VAL A 432 -11.05 -33.55 21.71
CA VAL A 432 -10.33 -34.74 22.21
C VAL A 432 -9.62 -34.39 23.50
N MET A 433 -9.92 -35.11 24.58
CA MET A 433 -9.39 -34.82 25.92
C MET A 433 -8.36 -35.87 26.31
N LEU A 434 -7.16 -35.45 26.71
CA LEU A 434 -6.16 -36.35 27.31
C LEU A 434 -6.57 -36.74 28.74
N SER A 435 -6.13 -37.92 29.17
CA SER A 435 -6.07 -38.36 30.58
C SER A 435 -4.64 -38.49 31.11
N GLY A 436 -3.67 -38.42 30.19
CA GLY A 436 -2.23 -38.46 30.44
C GLY A 436 -1.50 -38.36 29.11
N ILE A 437 -0.17 -38.51 29.11
CA ILE A 437 0.54 -38.83 27.87
C ILE A 437 0.17 -40.26 27.46
N GLY A 438 -0.01 -40.52 26.17
CA GLY A 438 -0.38 -41.83 25.64
C GLY A 438 -1.82 -42.28 25.94
N SER A 439 -2.69 -41.42 26.49
CA SER A 439 -4.06 -41.81 26.85
C SER A 439 -5.10 -40.69 26.75
N THR A 440 -6.30 -41.04 26.30
CA THR A 440 -7.45 -40.13 26.16
C THR A 440 -8.57 -40.49 27.15
N HIS A 441 -9.26 -39.47 27.67
CA HIS A 441 -10.32 -39.61 28.68
C HIS A 441 -11.50 -40.47 28.20
N GLU A 442 -11.84 -40.37 26.91
CA GLU A 442 -12.75 -41.29 26.23
C GLU A 442 -12.08 -41.84 24.95
N PRO A 443 -12.52 -42.99 24.40
CA PRO A 443 -12.04 -43.52 23.11
C PRO A 443 -12.68 -42.81 21.90
N LYS A 444 -12.97 -41.51 22.03
CA LYS A 444 -13.64 -40.61 21.07
C LYS A 444 -13.47 -39.16 21.56
N ALA A 445 -13.91 -38.17 20.77
CA ALA A 445 -14.02 -36.78 21.24
C ALA A 445 -15.19 -36.60 22.22
N SER A 446 -14.96 -35.89 23.33
CA SER A 446 -15.92 -35.61 24.41
C SER A 446 -16.66 -34.29 24.19
N PHE A 447 -17.86 -34.14 24.76
CA PHE A 447 -18.62 -32.89 24.70
C PHE A 447 -18.06 -31.84 25.67
N ILE A 448 -17.82 -30.62 25.18
CA ILE A 448 -17.36 -29.47 25.97
C ILE A 448 -18.32 -28.30 25.78
N ALA A 449 -18.57 -27.53 26.84
CA ALA A 449 -19.43 -26.36 26.80
C ALA A 449 -18.68 -25.10 26.30
N ASP A 450 -19.40 -24.21 25.61
CA ASP A 450 -18.83 -23.02 24.96
C ASP A 450 -18.20 -22.02 25.94
N ASP A 451 -18.68 -21.96 27.18
CA ASP A 451 -18.13 -21.14 28.25
C ASP A 451 -16.75 -21.63 28.70
N VAL A 452 -16.56 -22.95 28.84
CA VAL A 452 -15.26 -23.56 29.15
C VAL A 452 -14.24 -23.29 28.03
N ILE A 453 -14.65 -23.45 26.76
CA ILE A 453 -13.77 -23.16 25.62
C ILE A 453 -13.45 -21.65 25.57
N ARG A 454 -14.45 -20.77 25.71
CA ARG A 454 -14.28 -19.32 25.78
C ARG A 454 -13.27 -18.93 26.87
N LYS A 455 -13.41 -19.51 28.07
CA LYS A 455 -12.57 -19.22 29.25
C LYS A 455 -11.09 -19.53 29.04
N ILE A 456 -10.77 -20.58 28.28
CA ILE A 456 -9.38 -20.95 27.96
C ILE A 456 -8.81 -20.17 26.78
N LEU A 457 -9.65 -19.75 25.82
CA LEU A 457 -9.22 -18.95 24.67
C LEU A 457 -9.14 -17.44 24.94
N SER A 458 -9.82 -16.93 25.98
CA SER A 458 -9.80 -15.51 26.36
C SER A 458 -8.49 -15.07 26.99
N THR A 459 -7.99 -13.89 26.59
CA THR A 459 -6.78 -13.25 27.14
C THR A 459 -7.02 -12.57 28.49
N ALA A 460 -8.25 -12.49 28.96
CA ALA A 460 -8.66 -11.91 30.24
C ALA A 460 -9.84 -12.69 30.81
N LEU A 461 -10.01 -12.65 32.13
CA LEU A 461 -11.13 -13.26 32.85
C LEU A 461 -11.86 -12.18 33.64
N GLU A 462 -13.17 -12.08 33.43
CA GLU A 462 -14.05 -11.36 34.35
C GLU A 462 -14.29 -12.26 35.58
N VAL A 463 -13.97 -11.74 36.76
CA VAL A 463 -14.08 -12.46 38.03
C VAL A 463 -15.25 -11.87 38.80
N GLU A 464 -16.41 -12.54 38.75
CA GLU A 464 -17.56 -12.17 39.57
C GLU A 464 -17.19 -12.25 41.06
N ALA A 465 -17.20 -11.10 41.73
CA ALA A 465 -16.91 -11.02 43.15
C ALA A 465 -18.08 -11.61 43.97
N ALA A 466 -17.79 -12.62 44.80
CA ALA A 466 -18.77 -13.19 45.72
C ALA A 466 -19.34 -12.12 46.66
N GLN A 467 -20.67 -12.12 46.84
CA GLN A 467 -21.36 -10.99 47.49
C GLN A 467 -21.05 -10.80 48.98
N LYS A 468 -20.93 -9.51 49.37
CA LYS A 468 -20.84 -8.92 50.73
C LYS A 468 -19.46 -9.10 51.41
N SER A 469 -18.91 -8.08 52.08
CA SER A 469 -19.57 -6.99 52.82
C SER A 469 -18.94 -5.58 52.62
N SER A 470 -19.54 -4.57 53.26
CA SER A 470 -19.24 -3.13 53.10
C SER A 470 -18.12 -2.61 54.03
N VAL A 471 -17.08 -2.01 53.44
CA VAL A 471 -16.09 -1.10 54.07
C VAL A 471 -15.79 0.02 53.03
N PRO A 472 -15.49 1.29 53.42
CA PRO A 472 -15.70 2.46 52.53
C PRO A 472 -14.71 2.70 51.38
N GLU A 473 -15.14 3.57 50.46
CA GLU A 473 -14.33 4.18 49.39
C GLU A 473 -13.30 5.18 49.94
N GLU A 474 -11.99 5.00 49.67
CA GLU A 474 -11.01 6.11 49.69
C GLU A 474 -9.69 5.77 48.93
N ALA A 475 -9.77 5.22 47.71
CA ALA A 475 -8.56 4.79 46.96
C ALA A 475 -8.62 4.80 45.41
N LEU A 476 -9.54 5.53 44.76
CA LEU A 476 -9.67 5.53 43.28
C LEU A 476 -9.88 6.93 42.67
N ILE A 477 -8.79 7.69 42.54
CA ILE A 477 -8.74 8.93 41.74
C ILE A 477 -7.44 8.92 40.90
N GLN A 478 -7.54 9.33 39.62
CA GLN A 478 -6.49 9.42 38.58
C GLN A 478 -6.06 8.12 37.85
N ALA A 479 -6.86 7.67 36.87
CA ALA A 479 -6.36 6.93 35.70
C ALA A 479 -7.29 7.00 34.46
N SER A 480 -8.03 8.09 34.25
CA SER A 480 -8.92 8.22 33.07
C SER A 480 -9.11 9.67 32.59
N ARG A 481 -8.44 10.02 31.49
CA ARG A 481 -8.87 11.08 30.57
C ARG A 481 -8.75 10.56 29.15
N SER A 482 -9.89 10.51 28.47
CA SER A 482 -10.04 10.03 27.10
C SER A 482 -9.44 11.01 26.09
N GLU A 483 -9.20 10.51 24.88
CA GLU A 483 -8.64 11.25 23.76
C GLU A 483 -9.56 12.39 23.29
N SER A 484 -8.94 13.41 22.68
CA SER A 484 -9.61 14.64 22.26
C SER A 484 -10.30 14.51 20.89
N SER A 485 -11.57 14.90 20.82
CA SER A 485 -12.21 15.26 19.56
C SER A 485 -11.52 16.48 18.93
N LEU A 486 -11.02 16.34 17.70
CA LEU A 486 -10.35 17.41 16.94
C LEU A 486 -11.17 17.76 15.69
N ASP A 487 -11.70 18.98 15.65
CA ASP A 487 -12.30 19.68 14.52
C ASP A 487 -12.66 21.10 15.02
N VAL A 488 -12.50 22.23 14.31
CA VAL A 488 -11.98 22.54 12.96
C VAL A 488 -11.21 23.87 13.06
N ASP A 489 -10.08 24.06 12.36
CA ASP A 489 -9.89 25.13 11.34
C ASP A 489 -8.47 25.19 10.72
N SER A 490 -8.37 25.76 9.51
CA SER A 490 -7.22 25.61 8.63
C SER A 490 -6.12 26.65 8.82
N LYS A 491 -5.04 26.25 9.50
CA LYS A 491 -3.68 26.72 9.20
C LYS A 491 -2.80 25.48 8.97
N ALA A 492 -2.10 25.44 7.84
CA ALA A 492 -1.21 24.32 7.51
C ALA A 492 -0.10 24.21 8.58
N ALA A 493 -0.15 23.12 9.36
CA ALA A 493 0.87 22.82 10.35
C ALA A 493 2.16 22.39 9.64
N PHE A 494 3.25 23.10 9.91
CA PHE A 494 4.59 22.77 9.45
C PHE A 494 5.45 22.44 10.67
N ASN A 495 6.34 21.44 10.57
CA ASN A 495 7.24 21.11 11.67
C ASN A 495 8.11 22.32 12.04
N GLU A 496 7.95 22.85 13.26
CA GLU A 496 8.60 24.07 13.74
C GLU A 496 10.12 23.97 13.93
N THR A 497 10.70 22.76 13.94
CA THR A 497 12.15 22.58 14.17
C THR A 497 12.98 23.39 13.18
N SER A 498 14.09 23.94 13.66
CA SER A 498 14.98 24.76 12.83
C SER A 498 15.62 23.95 11.71
N ILE A 499 15.74 24.59 10.55
CA ILE A 499 16.33 24.02 9.34
C ILE A 499 17.81 24.38 9.32
N VAL A 500 18.68 23.40 9.10
CA VAL A 500 20.11 23.63 8.86
C VAL A 500 20.41 23.48 7.36
N ILE A 501 21.18 24.40 6.79
CA ILE A 501 21.52 24.44 5.36
C ILE A 501 23.03 24.28 5.19
N ILE A 502 23.44 23.19 4.53
CA ILE A 502 24.84 22.81 4.29
C ILE A 502 25.15 22.74 2.78
N GLY A 503 26.45 22.71 2.44
CA GLY A 503 26.94 22.70 1.05
C GLY A 503 28.07 23.71 0.81
N MET A 504 28.59 23.73 -0.42
CA MET A 504 29.77 24.51 -0.80
C MET A 504 29.61 26.04 -0.66
N ARG A 505 30.74 26.76 -0.55
CA ARG A 505 30.78 28.22 -0.79
C ARG A 505 30.43 28.45 -2.28
N GLY A 506 29.66 29.50 -2.58
CA GLY A 506 29.20 29.79 -3.95
C GLY A 506 27.99 28.97 -4.42
N ALA A 507 27.51 28.00 -3.65
CA ALA A 507 26.32 27.20 -4.01
C ALA A 507 25.00 28.01 -3.98
N GLY A 508 24.94 29.11 -3.21
CA GLY A 508 23.74 29.97 -3.04
C GLY A 508 23.08 29.90 -1.65
N LYS A 509 23.74 29.30 -0.65
CA LYS A 509 23.14 28.96 0.65
C LYS A 509 22.45 30.11 1.38
N SER A 510 23.12 31.23 1.60
CA SER A 510 22.56 32.36 2.35
C SER A 510 21.36 32.98 1.63
N HIS A 511 21.43 33.12 0.31
CA HIS A 511 20.34 33.61 -0.54
C HIS A 511 19.10 32.69 -0.48
N MET A 512 19.29 31.38 -0.65
CA MET A 512 18.19 30.39 -0.51
C MET A 512 17.66 30.29 0.92
N GLY A 513 18.52 30.43 1.93
CA GLY A 513 18.15 30.46 3.34
C GLY A 513 17.27 31.65 3.70
N ILE A 514 17.61 32.84 3.20
CA ILE A 514 16.76 34.05 3.31
C ILE A 514 15.41 33.84 2.62
N ALA A 515 15.39 33.25 1.41
CA ALA A 515 14.15 32.97 0.68
C ALA A 515 13.24 31.98 1.43
N ALA A 516 13.80 30.90 1.97
CA ALA A 516 13.06 29.93 2.79
C ALA A 516 12.60 30.53 4.13
N ALA A 517 13.44 31.29 4.83
CA ALA A 517 13.08 31.97 6.06
C ALA A 517 11.87 32.91 5.83
N LYS A 518 11.93 33.73 4.77
CA LYS A 518 10.84 34.62 4.35
C LYS A 518 9.58 33.84 3.95
N SER A 519 9.69 32.72 3.22
CA SER A 519 8.53 31.98 2.74
C SER A 519 7.85 31.11 3.82
N LEU A 520 8.51 30.89 4.96
CA LEU A 520 8.02 30.17 6.14
C LEU A 520 7.67 31.08 7.35
N GLY A 521 8.02 32.37 7.32
CA GLY A 521 7.85 33.28 8.47
C GLY A 521 8.84 33.00 9.61
N ARG A 522 10.10 32.68 9.28
CA ARG A 522 11.16 32.26 10.21
C ARG A 522 12.32 33.25 10.25
N THR A 523 13.11 33.18 11.32
CA THR A 523 14.37 33.93 11.45
C THR A 523 15.46 33.28 10.60
N PHE A 524 16.27 34.07 9.89
CA PHE A 524 17.46 33.57 9.20
C PHE A 524 18.72 33.83 10.05
N ILE A 525 19.60 32.84 10.13
CA ILE A 525 20.90 32.91 10.81
C ILE A 525 21.96 32.45 9.82
N ASP A 526 23.01 33.25 9.60
CA ASP A 526 24.21 32.82 8.86
C ASP A 526 25.35 32.60 9.85
N MET A 527 25.88 31.37 9.91
CA MET A 527 26.92 31.00 10.86
C MET A 527 28.23 31.74 10.61
N ASP A 528 28.52 32.12 9.35
CA ASP A 528 29.71 32.95 9.05
C ASP A 528 29.59 34.35 9.69
N ALA A 529 28.37 34.92 9.71
CA ALA A 529 28.10 36.23 10.32
C ALA A 529 28.00 36.15 11.85
N TYR A 530 27.43 35.06 12.39
CA TYR A 530 27.42 34.79 13.83
C TYR A 530 28.86 34.67 14.37
N PHE A 531 29.75 33.98 13.63
CA PHE A 531 31.17 33.89 13.97
C PHE A 531 31.85 35.27 13.99
N ASP A 532 31.71 36.06 12.92
CA ASP A 532 32.30 37.41 12.83
C ASP A 532 31.82 38.31 13.99
N GLN A 533 30.52 38.25 14.33
CA GLN A 533 29.94 38.99 15.45
C GLN A 533 30.46 38.51 16.81
N LYS A 534 30.59 37.20 17.02
CA LYS A 534 30.98 36.60 18.30
C LYS A 534 32.47 36.71 18.60
N MET A 535 33.31 36.66 17.58
CA MET A 535 34.76 36.80 17.72
C MET A 535 35.23 38.25 17.63
N GLY A 536 34.38 39.19 17.20
CA GLY A 536 34.72 40.61 17.03
C GLY A 536 35.71 40.89 15.89
N VAL A 537 36.09 39.88 15.11
CA VAL A 537 37.02 39.98 13.98
C VAL A 537 36.54 39.12 12.80
N PRO A 538 36.63 39.59 11.55
CA PRO A 538 36.23 38.79 10.39
C PRO A 538 37.03 37.49 10.24
N ILE A 539 36.38 36.40 9.82
CA ILE A 539 36.98 35.07 9.56
C ILE A 539 38.33 35.17 8.83
N ALA A 540 38.42 36.01 7.79
CA ALA A 540 39.65 36.19 7.01
C ALA A 540 40.83 36.74 7.83
N LYS A 541 40.58 37.60 8.83
CA LYS A 541 41.59 38.05 9.78
C LYS A 541 41.85 36.99 10.85
N PHE A 542 40.79 36.36 11.38
CA PHE A 542 40.92 35.31 12.40
C PHE A 542 41.83 34.16 11.93
N VAL A 543 41.59 33.63 10.72
CA VAL A 543 42.38 32.55 10.11
C VAL A 543 43.83 32.97 9.88
N ALA A 544 44.07 34.22 9.46
CA ALA A 544 45.43 34.76 9.26
C ALA A 544 46.23 34.86 10.57
N SER A 545 45.56 34.97 11.72
CA SER A 545 46.21 35.02 13.05
C SER A 545 46.22 33.68 13.80
N ASN A 546 45.35 32.72 13.47
CA ASN A 546 45.12 31.51 14.29
C ASN A 546 45.15 30.16 13.52
N SER A 547 45.25 30.18 12.18
CA SER A 547 45.06 29.04 11.25
C SER A 547 43.60 28.64 10.96
N TRP A 548 43.44 27.84 9.91
CA TRP A 548 42.16 27.22 9.50
C TRP A 548 41.66 26.17 10.49
N GLU A 549 42.54 25.46 11.20
CA GLU A 549 42.15 24.38 12.12
C GLU A 549 41.47 24.95 13.37
N ALA A 550 42.04 26.00 13.96
CA ALA A 550 41.44 26.74 15.07
C ALA A 550 40.06 27.30 14.69
N PHE A 551 39.92 27.84 13.47
CA PHE A 551 38.63 28.29 12.95
C PHE A 551 37.62 27.14 12.84
N ARG A 552 37.99 26.02 12.21
CA ARG A 552 37.12 24.85 12.02
C ARG A 552 36.62 24.24 13.33
N LYS A 553 37.44 24.25 14.38
CA LYS A 553 37.03 23.83 15.73
C LYS A 553 35.93 24.75 16.28
N LEU A 554 36.17 26.06 16.31
CA LEU A 554 35.21 27.04 16.83
C LEU A 554 33.91 27.12 16.00
N GLU A 555 34.00 26.96 14.67
CA GLU A 555 32.85 26.89 13.75
C GLU A 555 31.89 25.73 14.13
N ALA A 556 32.44 24.60 14.57
CA ALA A 556 31.67 23.43 15.02
C ALA A 556 31.11 23.58 16.45
N GLU A 557 31.89 24.17 17.36
CA GLU A 557 31.44 24.46 18.74
C GLU A 557 30.29 25.48 18.75
N GLN A 558 30.37 26.54 17.94
CA GLN A 558 29.30 27.52 17.77
C GLN A 558 28.04 26.94 17.10
N LEU A 559 28.17 25.97 16.18
CA LEU A 559 26.99 25.29 15.62
C LEU A 559 26.23 24.51 16.71
N GLU A 560 26.95 23.81 17.59
CA GLU A 560 26.32 23.11 18.72
C GLU A 560 25.58 24.06 19.67
N GLU A 561 26.08 25.28 19.83
CA GLU A 561 25.46 26.33 20.64
C GLU A 561 24.19 26.89 19.97
N VAL A 562 24.28 27.33 18.72
CA VAL A 562 23.14 27.86 17.94
C VAL A 562 22.00 26.85 17.81
N LEU A 563 22.29 25.54 17.71
CA LEU A 563 21.26 24.49 17.68
C LEU A 563 20.57 24.27 19.04
N LYS A 564 21.21 24.65 20.16
CA LYS A 564 20.62 24.63 21.52
C LYS A 564 19.84 25.92 21.82
N GLU A 565 20.35 27.06 21.36
CA GLU A 565 19.70 28.38 21.51
C GLU A 565 18.46 28.52 20.61
N HIS A 566 18.52 27.99 19.38
CA HIS A 566 17.50 28.17 18.35
C HIS A 566 16.93 26.84 17.80
N PRO A 567 16.35 25.96 18.64
CA PRO A 567 15.87 24.64 18.20
C PRO A 567 14.60 24.69 17.34
N LYS A 568 13.88 25.83 17.34
CA LYS A 568 12.67 26.07 16.55
C LYS A 568 12.72 27.42 15.84
N GLY A 569 11.92 27.56 14.79
CA GLY A 569 11.59 28.85 14.18
C GLY A 569 12.69 29.51 13.33
N CYS A 570 13.84 28.85 13.15
CA CYS A 570 14.97 29.42 12.40
C CYS A 570 15.31 28.64 11.12
N VAL A 571 16.09 29.29 10.26
CA VAL A 571 16.79 28.73 9.10
C VAL A 571 18.26 29.13 9.21
N ILE A 572 19.14 28.14 9.40
CA ILE A 572 20.55 28.31 9.79
C ILE A 572 21.44 27.92 8.59
N SER A 573 22.16 28.86 7.99
CA SER A 573 23.13 28.61 6.92
C SER A 573 24.53 28.37 7.52
N CYS A 574 25.10 27.19 7.31
CA CYS A 574 26.42 26.85 7.85
C CYS A 574 27.59 27.27 6.95
N GLY A 575 28.73 27.53 7.57
CA GLY A 575 30.02 27.70 6.89
C GLY A 575 30.37 26.47 6.04
N GLY A 576 30.95 26.72 4.86
CA GLY A 576 31.09 25.69 3.80
C GLY A 576 32.03 24.52 4.11
N GLY A 577 32.74 24.52 5.24
CA GLY A 577 33.62 23.43 5.67
C GLY A 577 33.23 22.79 7.00
N ILE A 578 32.05 23.11 7.55
CA ILE A 578 31.52 22.55 8.80
C ILE A 578 31.57 21.01 8.86
N VAL A 579 31.42 20.36 7.70
CA VAL A 579 31.43 18.89 7.56
C VAL A 579 32.82 18.26 7.57
N GLU A 580 33.91 19.04 7.52
CA GLU A 580 35.28 18.48 7.59
C GLU A 580 35.62 18.02 9.02
N THR A 581 35.10 18.69 10.06
CA THR A 581 35.35 18.27 11.45
C THR A 581 34.41 17.15 11.91
N PRO A 582 34.90 16.16 12.68
CA PRO A 582 34.03 15.18 13.32
C PRO A 582 33.00 15.80 14.26
N VAL A 583 33.33 16.90 14.94
CA VAL A 583 32.41 17.63 15.83
C VAL A 583 31.22 18.21 15.05
N GLY A 584 31.48 18.89 13.93
CA GLY A 584 30.44 19.44 13.07
C GLY A 584 29.53 18.36 12.47
N ARG A 585 30.12 17.24 12.00
CA ARG A 585 29.33 16.08 11.55
C ARG A 585 28.48 15.48 12.66
N ASN A 586 29.03 15.29 13.86
CA ASN A 586 28.31 14.76 15.02
C ASN A 586 27.19 15.70 15.51
N ALA A 587 27.33 17.03 15.35
CA ALA A 587 26.25 17.99 15.61
C ALA A 587 25.11 17.83 14.60
N LEU A 588 25.43 17.83 13.30
CA LEU A 588 24.47 17.67 12.20
C LEU A 588 23.75 16.31 12.24
N ALA A 589 24.47 15.22 12.52
CA ALA A 589 23.91 13.87 12.62
C ALA A 589 22.95 13.73 13.81
N ARG A 590 23.27 14.32 14.97
CA ARG A 590 22.34 14.38 16.12
C ARG A 590 21.10 15.22 15.80
N TRP A 591 21.26 16.37 15.12
CA TRP A 591 20.13 17.20 14.69
C TRP A 591 19.19 16.41 13.77
N LYS A 592 19.76 15.75 12.76
CA LYS A 592 19.06 14.88 11.82
C LYS A 592 18.28 13.74 12.51
N GLY A 593 18.88 13.10 13.51
CA GLY A 593 18.24 12.04 14.30
C GLY A 593 17.13 12.53 15.24
N GLY A 594 17.16 13.81 15.66
CA GLY A 594 16.20 14.41 16.59
C GLY A 594 14.96 15.04 15.94
N ASN A 595 14.51 14.54 14.78
CA ASN A 595 13.47 15.16 13.92
C ASN A 595 13.83 16.56 13.36
N GLY A 596 15.11 16.93 13.39
CA GLY A 596 15.64 18.14 12.77
C GLY A 596 15.91 17.97 11.26
N HIS A 597 15.88 19.08 10.53
CA HIS A 597 16.10 19.09 9.07
C HIS A 597 17.49 19.60 8.73
N VAL A 598 18.23 18.84 7.93
CA VAL A 598 19.56 19.21 7.42
C VAL A 598 19.52 19.10 5.89
N LEU A 599 19.38 20.26 5.24
CA LEU A 599 19.25 20.41 3.79
C LEU A 599 20.63 20.64 3.15
N HIS A 600 21.03 19.75 2.24
CA HIS A 600 22.16 19.97 1.37
C HIS A 600 21.73 20.78 0.14
N LEU A 601 22.44 21.87 -0.18
CA LEU A 601 22.21 22.65 -1.39
C LEU A 601 23.32 22.39 -2.42
N THR A 602 22.93 21.81 -3.54
CA THR A 602 23.82 21.53 -4.67
C THR A 602 23.57 22.51 -5.83
N ARG A 603 24.63 22.80 -6.58
CA ARG A 603 24.63 23.63 -7.79
C ARG A 603 25.73 23.09 -8.70
N ASN A 604 25.61 23.30 -10.01
CA ASN A 604 26.64 22.86 -10.95
C ASN A 604 28.03 23.37 -10.51
N ILE A 605 29.01 22.45 -10.42
CA ILE A 605 30.33 22.74 -9.85
C ILE A 605 31.12 23.78 -10.68
N GLN A 606 30.90 23.86 -12.00
CA GLN A 606 31.50 24.89 -12.82
C GLN A 606 30.94 26.27 -12.46
N ALA A 607 29.61 26.40 -12.35
CA ALA A 607 28.96 27.65 -11.91
C ALA A 607 29.32 28.07 -10.47
N ILE A 608 29.85 27.16 -9.64
CA ILE A 608 30.49 27.48 -8.35
C ILE A 608 31.92 27.99 -8.55
N ILE A 609 32.73 27.34 -9.41
CA ILE A 609 34.10 27.77 -9.74
C ILE A 609 34.10 29.18 -10.35
N ASP A 610 33.22 29.43 -11.32
CA ASP A 610 33.12 30.71 -12.03
C ASP A 610 32.76 31.85 -11.04
N TYR A 611 31.84 31.58 -10.11
CA TYR A 611 31.49 32.50 -9.02
C TYR A 611 32.69 32.75 -8.08
N LEU A 612 33.39 31.69 -7.66
CA LEU A 612 34.54 31.80 -6.75
C LEU A 612 35.75 32.49 -7.40
N GLY A 613 35.90 32.41 -8.73
CA GLY A 613 36.91 33.15 -9.49
C GLY A 613 36.61 34.66 -9.60
N ALA A 614 35.33 35.04 -9.56
CA ALA A 614 34.91 36.44 -9.55
C ALA A 614 34.93 37.07 -8.14
N ASP A 615 34.67 36.29 -7.08
CA ASP A 615 34.58 36.74 -5.69
C ASP A 615 35.95 36.99 -5.04
N LYS A 616 36.43 38.24 -5.15
CA LYS A 616 37.68 38.73 -4.55
C LYS A 616 37.57 39.07 -3.04
N THR A 617 36.45 38.83 -2.37
CA THR A 617 36.19 39.38 -1.01
C THR A 617 36.81 38.58 0.14
N ARG A 618 37.27 37.35 -0.12
CA ARG A 618 37.95 36.48 0.86
C ARG A 618 39.16 35.80 0.21
N PRO A 619 40.15 35.34 0.99
CA PRO A 619 41.29 34.59 0.47
C PRO A 619 40.89 33.40 -0.43
N ALA A 620 41.78 33.08 -1.37
CA ALA A 620 41.69 31.86 -2.16
C ALA A 620 41.70 30.62 -1.24
N LEU A 621 41.03 29.55 -1.66
CA LEU A 621 40.84 28.34 -0.83
C LEU A 621 42.11 27.49 -0.64
N GLY A 622 43.25 27.88 -1.24
CA GLY A 622 44.50 27.12 -1.23
C GLY A 622 44.51 25.87 -2.13
N GLU A 623 43.35 25.24 -2.30
CA GLU A 623 43.13 24.04 -3.10
C GLU A 623 42.11 24.29 -4.22
N ASP A 624 42.09 23.42 -5.24
CA ASP A 624 41.09 23.41 -6.31
C ASP A 624 39.66 23.13 -5.77
N PRO A 625 38.63 23.92 -6.15
CA PRO A 625 37.26 23.71 -5.70
C PRO A 625 36.64 22.35 -6.06
N ARG A 626 37.07 21.67 -7.14
CA ARG A 626 36.56 20.33 -7.49
C ARG A 626 37.11 19.28 -6.53
N SER A 627 38.40 19.35 -6.19
CA SER A 627 39.03 18.52 -5.16
C SER A 627 38.30 18.67 -3.81
N ILE A 628 38.01 19.91 -3.39
CA ILE A 628 37.24 20.20 -2.17
C ILE A 628 35.81 19.63 -2.27
N TRP A 629 35.14 19.73 -3.42
CA TRP A 629 33.81 19.13 -3.63
C TRP A 629 33.84 17.61 -3.45
N TYR A 630 34.73 16.90 -4.16
CA TYR A 630 34.80 15.44 -4.07
C TYR A 630 35.18 14.95 -2.68
N ARG A 631 36.06 15.68 -1.95
CA ARG A 631 36.39 15.39 -0.54
C ARG A 631 35.18 15.58 0.40
N ARG A 632 34.35 16.60 0.18
CA ARG A 632 33.22 16.93 1.08
C ARG A 632 31.90 16.25 0.71
N LYS A 633 31.69 15.81 -0.53
CA LYS A 633 30.45 15.17 -1.01
C LYS A 633 29.98 14.00 -0.13
N PRO A 634 30.84 13.05 0.31
CA PRO A 634 30.43 11.99 1.24
C PRO A 634 29.92 12.54 2.57
N PHE A 635 30.60 13.53 3.14
CA PHE A 635 30.24 14.13 4.42
C PHE A 635 28.94 14.96 4.35
N TYR A 636 28.65 15.64 3.24
CA TYR A 636 27.35 16.28 3.05
C TYR A 636 26.21 15.23 2.96
N LYS A 637 26.45 14.09 2.29
CA LYS A 637 25.49 12.95 2.19
C LYS A 637 25.29 12.24 3.54
N GLU A 638 26.33 12.14 4.36
CA GLU A 638 26.28 11.67 5.75
C GLU A 638 25.44 12.61 6.64
N CYS A 639 25.65 13.93 6.54
CA CYS A 639 25.05 14.92 7.43
C CYS A 639 23.60 15.29 7.08
N SER A 640 23.17 15.15 5.82
CA SER A 640 21.83 15.57 5.36
C SER A 640 20.75 14.49 5.51
N ASN A 641 19.49 14.93 5.61
CA ASN A 641 18.30 14.10 5.33
C ASN A 641 17.58 14.52 4.03
N ALA A 642 17.82 15.73 3.52
CA ALA A 642 17.28 16.17 2.24
C ALA A 642 18.28 17.00 1.43
N GLU A 643 18.10 17.06 0.10
CA GLU A 643 19.00 17.71 -0.85
C GLU A 643 18.21 18.41 -1.96
N PHE A 644 18.62 19.63 -2.33
CA PHE A 644 17.98 20.43 -3.40
C PHE A 644 19.02 20.99 -4.37
N THR A 645 18.78 20.79 -5.67
CA THR A 645 19.67 21.22 -6.76
C THR A 645 19.19 22.54 -7.37
N ILE A 646 20.05 23.55 -7.32
CA ILE A 646 19.75 24.93 -7.73
C ILE A 646 20.02 25.11 -9.23
N LEU A 647 18.94 25.23 -10.01
CA LEU A 647 18.97 25.58 -11.43
C LEU A 647 18.93 27.10 -11.64
N ALA A 648 20.06 27.78 -11.46
CA ALA A 648 20.22 29.21 -11.72
C ALA A 648 21.54 29.52 -12.45
N ASP A 649 21.42 30.21 -13.59
CA ASP A 649 22.47 30.53 -14.57
C ASP A 649 23.22 31.86 -14.28
N GLY A 650 22.89 32.53 -13.17
CA GLY A 650 23.44 33.84 -12.81
C GLY A 650 22.51 35.02 -13.12
N GLN A 651 21.51 34.85 -13.98
CA GLN A 651 20.51 35.87 -14.23
C GLN A 651 19.53 36.01 -13.05
N GLU A 652 19.10 37.23 -12.72
CA GLU A 652 18.17 37.48 -11.60
C GLU A 652 16.84 36.71 -11.75
N ALA A 653 16.37 36.53 -12.98
CA ALA A 653 15.15 35.79 -13.28
C ALA A 653 15.26 34.29 -12.93
N SER A 654 16.41 33.64 -13.19
CA SER A 654 16.60 32.22 -12.88
C SER A 654 16.79 31.98 -11.37
N TRP A 655 17.38 32.95 -10.66
CA TRP A 655 17.43 32.96 -9.20
C TRP A 655 16.04 33.11 -8.57
N LYS A 656 15.22 34.08 -9.01
CA LYS A 656 13.81 34.22 -8.56
C LYS A 656 12.98 32.95 -8.79
N LEU A 657 13.19 32.28 -9.93
CA LEU A 657 12.59 30.96 -10.17
C LEU A 657 13.16 29.89 -9.22
N ALA A 658 14.45 29.89 -8.91
CA ALA A 658 15.01 28.95 -7.94
C ALA A 658 14.49 29.18 -6.49
N GLU A 659 14.28 30.44 -6.07
CA GLU A 659 13.62 30.77 -4.79
C GLU A 659 12.21 30.17 -4.68
N ARG A 660 11.43 30.25 -5.78
CA ARG A 660 10.08 29.67 -5.89
C ARG A 660 10.09 28.17 -5.64
N ASP A 661 10.98 27.45 -6.32
CA ASP A 661 11.03 25.98 -6.28
C ASP A 661 11.59 25.47 -4.95
N PHE A 662 12.61 26.16 -4.41
CA PHE A 662 13.11 25.85 -3.07
C PHE A 662 12.04 26.10 -2.01
N SER A 663 11.26 27.18 -2.12
CA SER A 663 10.14 27.45 -1.22
C SER A 663 9.02 26.40 -1.29
N LYS A 664 8.76 25.81 -2.47
CA LYS A 664 7.83 24.67 -2.62
C LYS A 664 8.41 23.40 -1.99
N PHE A 665 9.65 23.06 -2.33
CA PHE A 665 10.37 21.90 -1.80
C PHE A 665 10.43 21.90 -0.26
N VAL A 666 10.88 23.00 0.35
CA VAL A 666 10.98 23.11 1.82
C VAL A 666 9.61 22.99 2.49
N LYS A 667 8.52 23.49 1.88
CA LYS A 667 7.17 23.31 2.41
C LYS A 667 6.70 21.86 2.37
N SER A 668 7.00 21.12 1.30
CA SER A 668 6.77 19.66 1.23
C SER A 668 7.56 18.90 2.32
N VAL A 669 8.86 19.21 2.45
CA VAL A 669 9.76 18.61 3.46
C VAL A 669 9.35 18.94 4.90
N LEU A 670 8.57 20.00 5.15
CA LEU A 670 8.13 20.39 6.51
C LEU A 670 6.66 20.07 6.86
N SER A 671 5.74 20.03 5.89
CA SER A 671 4.28 19.86 6.10
C SER A 671 3.93 18.67 7.01
N THR A 672 3.20 18.85 8.11
CA THR A 672 2.86 17.72 8.99
C THR A 672 1.73 16.84 8.45
N GLN A 673 1.05 17.25 7.38
CA GLN A 673 0.12 16.39 6.66
C GLN A 673 0.87 15.39 5.77
N GLY A 674 0.19 14.30 5.39
CA GLY A 674 0.76 13.24 4.54
C GLY A 674 1.11 13.71 3.12
N PRO A 675 1.75 12.85 2.31
CA PRO A 675 1.97 13.12 0.89
C PRO A 675 0.64 13.33 0.15
N HIS A 676 0.70 13.98 -1.01
CA HIS A 676 -0.47 14.30 -1.83
C HIS A 676 -1.42 13.10 -1.99
N THR A 677 -2.68 13.28 -1.56
CA THR A 677 -3.75 12.29 -1.66
C THR A 677 -4.22 12.16 -3.11
N VAL A 678 -3.52 11.33 -3.88
CA VAL A 678 -3.91 10.93 -5.24
C VAL A 678 -5.27 10.22 -5.20
N SER A 679 -6.20 10.61 -6.07
CA SER A 679 -7.58 10.08 -6.09
C SER A 679 -7.62 8.56 -6.26
N ALA A 680 -8.46 7.90 -5.46
CA ALA A 680 -8.78 6.48 -5.58
C ALA A 680 -9.76 6.19 -6.73
N ASP A 681 -10.59 7.16 -7.11
CA ASP A 681 -11.70 6.97 -8.07
C ASP A 681 -11.21 6.95 -9.53
N SER A 682 -10.19 7.72 -9.86
CA SER A 682 -9.47 7.65 -11.14
C SER A 682 -8.16 8.44 -11.04
N SER A 683 -7.01 7.77 -11.21
CA SER A 683 -5.71 8.43 -11.25
C SER A 683 -4.69 7.74 -12.17
N PHE A 684 -3.72 8.54 -12.63
CA PHE A 684 -2.71 8.20 -13.63
C PHE A 684 -1.35 8.77 -13.26
N PHE A 685 -0.28 8.12 -13.70
CA PHE A 685 1.05 8.73 -13.74
C PHE A 685 1.71 8.52 -15.10
N LEU A 686 2.43 9.54 -15.57
CA LEU A 686 3.16 9.46 -16.83
C LEU A 686 4.58 8.92 -16.58
N SER A 687 4.95 7.84 -17.27
CA SER A 687 6.35 7.37 -17.32
C SER A 687 7.18 8.25 -18.25
N LEU A 688 8.11 9.04 -17.70
CA LEU A 688 9.04 9.86 -18.48
C LEU A 688 10.15 8.98 -19.08
N THR A 689 10.27 8.96 -20.40
CA THR A 689 11.20 8.08 -21.17
C THR A 689 12.38 8.82 -21.80
N PHE A 690 12.63 10.05 -21.38
CA PHE A 690 13.75 10.87 -21.86
C PHE A 690 15.08 10.44 -21.24
N ALA A 691 16.15 10.40 -22.04
CA ALA A 691 17.52 10.15 -21.54
C ALA A 691 18.15 11.37 -20.85
N ASP A 692 17.67 12.57 -21.22
CA ASP A 692 17.91 13.85 -20.55
C ASP A 692 16.63 14.69 -20.70
N LEU A 693 16.15 15.28 -19.61
CA LEU A 693 14.97 16.15 -19.56
C LEU A 693 15.31 17.60 -19.92
N HIS A 694 16.60 17.99 -20.01
CA HIS A 694 16.99 19.35 -20.35
C HIS A 694 16.50 19.75 -21.75
N ASP A 695 16.72 18.87 -22.73
CA ASP A 695 16.32 19.06 -24.13
C ASP A 695 14.79 19.18 -24.29
N TYR A 696 14.03 18.60 -23.36
CA TYR A 696 12.57 18.51 -23.37
C TYR A 696 11.91 19.33 -22.25
N ALA A 697 12.64 20.22 -21.58
CA ALA A 697 12.16 20.91 -20.38
C ALA A 697 10.89 21.75 -20.63
N LYS A 698 10.72 22.30 -21.83
CA LYS A 698 9.51 23.03 -22.25
C LYS A 698 8.29 22.12 -22.44
N LEU A 699 8.52 20.86 -22.82
CA LEU A 699 7.48 19.87 -23.11
C LEU A 699 6.87 19.27 -21.82
N LEU A 700 7.59 19.33 -20.70
CA LEU A 700 7.15 18.83 -19.38
C LEU A 700 5.79 19.36 -18.94
N ALA A 701 5.48 20.63 -19.24
CA ALA A 701 4.18 21.22 -18.92
C ALA A 701 3.04 20.53 -19.69
N THR A 702 3.24 20.27 -20.99
CA THR A 702 2.24 19.61 -21.85
C THR A 702 2.08 18.13 -21.55
N VAL A 703 3.16 17.38 -21.35
CA VAL A 703 3.02 15.94 -21.04
C VAL A 703 2.45 15.69 -19.63
N SER A 704 2.48 16.69 -18.73
CA SER A 704 1.82 16.62 -17.42
C SER A 704 0.29 16.70 -17.50
N GLU A 705 -0.29 17.07 -18.65
CA GLU A 705 -1.73 17.29 -18.79
C GLU A 705 -2.53 16.02 -18.46
N GLY A 706 -3.65 16.17 -17.74
CA GLY A 706 -4.47 15.06 -17.26
C GLY A 706 -3.89 14.18 -16.14
N SER A 707 -2.57 14.18 -15.93
CA SER A 707 -1.85 13.26 -15.03
C SER A 707 -1.92 13.70 -13.56
N ASP A 708 -1.81 12.74 -12.63
CA ASP A 708 -1.82 12.97 -11.18
C ASP A 708 -0.40 12.88 -10.56
N ALA A 709 0.57 12.29 -11.27
CA ALA A 709 1.99 12.22 -10.91
C ALA A 709 2.90 12.00 -12.14
N LEU A 710 4.22 12.19 -11.99
CA LEU A 710 5.25 11.93 -13.03
C LEU A 710 6.27 10.90 -12.54
N GLU A 711 6.47 9.81 -13.29
CA GLU A 711 7.46 8.76 -12.98
C GLU A 711 8.79 9.05 -13.68
N LEU A 712 9.82 9.38 -12.89
CA LEU A 712 11.20 9.51 -13.34
C LEU A 712 11.84 8.11 -13.39
N ARG A 713 12.02 7.59 -14.61
CA ARG A 713 12.72 6.32 -14.88
C ARG A 713 14.23 6.53 -14.90
N VAL A 714 14.85 6.44 -13.73
CA VAL A 714 16.29 6.66 -13.51
C VAL A 714 17.14 5.68 -14.32
N ASP A 715 16.64 4.46 -14.55
CA ASP A 715 17.30 3.45 -15.38
C ASP A 715 17.35 3.83 -16.88
N LEU A 716 16.48 4.72 -17.34
CA LEU A 716 16.44 5.18 -18.75
C LEU A 716 17.29 6.42 -19.03
N LEU A 717 17.76 7.12 -17.98
CA LEU A 717 18.65 8.27 -18.08
C LEU A 717 20.02 7.90 -18.69
N LYS A 718 20.65 8.86 -19.39
CA LYS A 718 21.97 8.68 -20.00
C LYS A 718 23.11 8.44 -18.99
N GLU A 719 22.94 8.99 -17.79
CA GLU A 719 23.90 8.97 -16.68
C GLU A 719 23.13 8.79 -15.36
N GLN A 720 23.76 8.13 -14.38
CA GLN A 720 23.13 7.75 -13.10
C GLN A 720 23.90 8.32 -11.90
N THR A 721 24.47 9.52 -12.05
CA THR A 721 25.22 10.23 -11.00
C THR A 721 24.29 11.09 -10.12
N ASP A 722 24.62 11.27 -8.82
CA ASP A 722 23.87 12.15 -7.92
C ASP A 722 23.63 13.54 -8.55
N GLU A 723 24.67 14.15 -9.14
CA GLU A 723 24.63 15.47 -9.76
C GLU A 723 23.71 15.55 -10.99
N PHE A 724 23.72 14.53 -11.87
CA PHE A 724 22.87 14.52 -13.04
C PHE A 724 21.41 14.32 -12.65
N ILE A 725 21.12 13.29 -11.84
CA ILE A 725 19.77 12.95 -11.37
C ILE A 725 19.15 14.11 -10.58
N GLY A 726 19.92 14.80 -9.73
CA GLY A 726 19.45 15.99 -9.01
C GLY A 726 19.03 17.12 -9.94
N ALA A 727 19.76 17.34 -11.04
CA ALA A 727 19.37 18.29 -12.09
C ALA A 727 18.10 17.84 -12.85
N GLN A 728 17.95 16.55 -13.15
CA GLN A 728 16.75 15.99 -13.77
C GLN A 728 15.50 16.20 -12.90
N ILE A 729 15.59 15.95 -11.59
CA ILE A 729 14.49 16.19 -10.63
C ILE A 729 14.17 17.68 -10.52
N ALA A 730 15.19 18.54 -10.48
CA ALA A 730 15.00 19.99 -10.43
C ALA A 730 14.34 20.53 -11.71
N LEU A 731 14.59 19.94 -12.89
CA LEU A 731 13.89 20.28 -14.13
C LEU A 731 12.41 19.89 -14.07
N ILE A 732 12.07 18.74 -13.47
CA ILE A 732 10.66 18.36 -13.26
C ILE A 732 9.97 19.37 -12.34
N ARG A 733 10.54 19.67 -11.16
CA ARG A 733 9.98 20.65 -10.20
C ARG A 733 9.95 22.10 -10.74
N ARG A 734 10.77 22.42 -11.75
CA ARG A 734 10.76 23.71 -12.46
C ARG A 734 9.55 23.87 -13.37
N HIS A 735 9.09 22.79 -14.00
CA HIS A 735 8.09 22.82 -15.08
C HIS A 735 6.76 22.12 -14.76
N SER A 736 6.67 21.36 -13.67
CA SER A 736 5.44 20.73 -13.20
C SER A 736 5.34 20.79 -11.67
N ASP A 737 4.11 20.94 -11.17
CA ASP A 737 3.76 20.88 -9.74
C ASP A 737 3.21 19.51 -9.32
N LEU A 738 3.29 18.51 -10.21
CA LEU A 738 2.88 17.14 -9.92
C LEU A 738 3.89 16.40 -9.01
N PRO A 739 3.42 15.50 -8.12
CA PRO A 739 4.25 14.55 -7.38
C PRO A 739 5.19 13.73 -8.28
N ILE A 740 6.41 13.49 -7.81
CA ILE A 740 7.43 12.70 -8.52
C ILE A 740 7.46 11.26 -7.97
N ILE A 741 7.38 10.28 -8.87
CA ILE A 741 7.64 8.86 -8.60
C ILE A 741 9.06 8.53 -9.05
N PHE A 742 9.97 8.40 -8.09
CA PHE A 742 11.36 8.02 -8.38
C PHE A 742 11.45 6.50 -8.57
N THR A 743 11.86 6.05 -9.76
CA THR A 743 11.88 4.62 -10.13
C THR A 743 13.23 4.21 -10.70
N VAL A 744 13.83 3.16 -10.10
CA VAL A 744 14.95 2.41 -10.66
C VAL A 744 14.41 1.02 -11.03
N ARG A 745 14.40 0.66 -12.32
CA ARG A 745 13.85 -0.62 -12.81
C ARG A 745 14.95 -1.54 -13.33
N THR A 746 15.01 -2.77 -12.83
CA THR A 746 15.98 -3.78 -13.27
C THR A 746 15.67 -4.33 -14.66
N LYS A 747 16.63 -5.00 -15.31
CA LYS A 747 16.44 -5.58 -16.66
C LYS A 747 15.41 -6.71 -16.67
N SER A 748 15.45 -7.60 -15.67
CA SER A 748 14.49 -8.70 -15.51
C SER A 748 13.04 -8.20 -15.35
N GLN A 749 12.85 -7.01 -14.76
CA GLN A 749 11.55 -6.34 -14.65
C GLN A 749 11.27 -5.31 -15.76
N GLY A 750 11.99 -5.35 -16.89
CA GLY A 750 11.69 -4.54 -18.08
C GLY A 750 12.27 -3.11 -18.09
N GLY A 751 13.31 -2.87 -17.30
CA GLY A 751 14.12 -1.66 -17.30
C GLY A 751 15.52 -1.88 -17.87
N ARG A 752 16.48 -1.06 -17.42
CA ARG A 752 17.88 -1.14 -17.84
C ARG A 752 18.89 -1.33 -16.70
N TYR A 753 18.47 -1.19 -15.44
CA TYR A 753 19.40 -1.28 -14.31
C TYR A 753 19.90 -2.73 -14.12
N PRO A 754 21.18 -2.97 -13.74
CA PRO A 754 21.68 -4.33 -13.50
C PRO A 754 20.95 -5.02 -12.34
N ASP A 755 20.53 -6.27 -12.54
CA ASP A 755 19.75 -7.04 -11.56
C ASP A 755 20.56 -7.44 -10.30
N GLY A 756 21.89 -7.48 -10.42
CA GLY A 756 22.81 -7.90 -9.36
C GLY A 756 23.49 -6.77 -8.58
N ASP A 757 23.11 -5.51 -8.79
CA ASP A 757 23.67 -4.35 -8.07
C ASP A 757 22.66 -3.79 -7.05
N LEU A 758 22.45 -4.54 -5.96
CA LEU A 758 21.44 -4.20 -4.96
C LEU A 758 21.85 -2.98 -4.13
N ASP A 759 23.12 -2.90 -3.70
CA ASP A 759 23.68 -1.73 -3.00
C ASP A 759 23.57 -0.45 -3.85
N GLY A 760 23.92 -0.49 -5.14
CA GLY A 760 23.79 0.64 -6.07
C GLY A 760 22.35 1.07 -6.28
N MET A 761 21.43 0.11 -6.47
CA MET A 761 19.99 0.40 -6.59
C MET A 761 19.47 1.11 -5.33
N PHE A 762 19.77 0.61 -4.14
CA PHE A 762 19.33 1.23 -2.89
C PHE A 762 20.01 2.58 -2.62
N ALA A 763 21.26 2.79 -3.07
CA ALA A 763 21.92 4.09 -3.02
C ALA A 763 21.25 5.15 -3.93
N LEU A 764 20.66 4.73 -5.07
CA LEU A 764 19.83 5.57 -5.93
C LEU A 764 18.45 5.83 -5.31
N LEU A 765 17.77 4.82 -4.74
CA LEU A 765 16.50 5.05 -4.03
C LEU A 765 16.67 6.04 -2.87
N MET A 766 17.78 5.95 -2.13
CA MET A 766 18.20 6.94 -1.10
C MET A 766 18.50 8.35 -1.65
N LEU A 767 18.86 8.49 -2.93
CA LEU A 767 18.97 9.80 -3.59
C LEU A 767 17.58 10.38 -3.88
N GLY A 768 16.64 9.57 -4.34
CA GLY A 768 15.24 9.97 -4.52
C GLY A 768 14.58 10.49 -3.24
N LEU A 769 14.81 9.80 -2.12
CA LEU A 769 14.35 10.25 -0.79
C LEU A 769 14.96 11.59 -0.37
N ARG A 770 16.26 11.79 -0.55
CA ARG A 770 16.90 13.08 -0.22
C ARG A 770 16.34 14.22 -1.09
N HIS A 771 16.07 13.99 -2.37
CA HIS A 771 15.39 14.97 -3.23
C HIS A 771 13.87 15.09 -2.96
N GLY A 772 13.37 14.49 -1.87
CA GLY A 772 12.00 14.61 -1.39
C GLY A 772 10.97 14.11 -2.38
N CYS A 773 11.33 13.15 -3.24
CA CYS A 773 10.39 12.60 -4.22
C CYS A 773 9.19 12.01 -3.47
N GLU A 774 8.00 12.43 -3.86
CA GLU A 774 6.75 12.17 -3.12
C GLU A 774 6.41 10.68 -3.11
N PHE A 775 6.83 9.95 -4.15
CA PHE A 775 6.77 8.49 -4.23
C PHE A 775 8.15 7.92 -4.58
N VAL A 776 8.45 6.73 -4.05
CA VAL A 776 9.62 5.92 -4.44
C VAL A 776 9.15 4.52 -4.76
N ASP A 777 9.50 4.03 -5.95
CA ASP A 777 9.20 2.68 -6.40
C ASP A 777 10.30 1.73 -5.93
N VAL A 778 9.93 0.79 -5.06
CA VAL A 778 10.84 -0.15 -4.39
C VAL A 778 10.58 -1.54 -4.97
N GLU A 779 11.51 -2.00 -5.80
CA GLU A 779 11.41 -3.30 -6.46
C GLU A 779 11.71 -4.45 -5.46
N VAL A 780 10.75 -5.37 -5.28
CA VAL A 780 10.87 -6.51 -4.35
C VAL A 780 11.20 -7.78 -5.14
N LEU A 781 12.50 -7.99 -5.36
CA LEU A 781 13.04 -9.16 -6.07
C LEU A 781 12.84 -10.45 -5.27
N ASP A 782 13.50 -10.57 -4.12
CA ASP A 782 13.30 -11.64 -3.14
C ASP A 782 13.37 -11.11 -1.70
N SER A 783 12.21 -11.03 -1.05
CA SER A 783 12.06 -10.64 0.35
C SER A 783 12.72 -11.58 1.37
N LYS A 784 13.20 -12.77 0.97
CA LYS A 784 13.82 -13.75 1.87
C LYS A 784 15.31 -13.50 2.09
N THR A 785 15.96 -12.73 1.21
CA THR A 785 17.39 -12.43 1.34
C THR A 785 17.68 -11.51 2.52
N ALA A 786 18.69 -11.84 3.33
CA ALA A 786 19.09 -11.02 4.47
C ALA A 786 19.62 -9.63 4.03
N GLU A 787 20.20 -9.56 2.83
CA GLU A 787 20.74 -8.35 2.21
C GLU A 787 19.66 -7.34 1.83
N PHE A 788 18.61 -7.77 1.09
CA PHE A 788 17.46 -6.93 0.79
C PHE A 788 16.81 -6.40 2.07
N ASN A 789 16.62 -7.25 3.08
CA ASN A 789 16.06 -6.86 4.37
C ASN A 789 16.91 -5.84 5.13
N LYS A 790 18.24 -5.91 5.01
CA LYS A 790 19.17 -4.93 5.60
C LYS A 790 19.05 -3.58 4.88
N LEU A 791 19.10 -3.57 3.55
CA LEU A 791 19.02 -2.35 2.74
C LEU A 791 17.64 -1.68 2.83
N TYR A 792 16.56 -2.46 2.78
CA TYR A 792 15.20 -1.97 2.97
C TYR A 792 15.00 -1.32 4.35
N LYS A 793 15.57 -1.87 5.43
CA LYS A 793 15.49 -1.24 6.76
C LYS A 793 16.21 0.11 6.80
N ILE A 794 17.33 0.26 6.09
CA ILE A 794 18.05 1.54 5.96
C ILE A 794 17.22 2.55 5.15
N LEU A 795 16.63 2.12 4.03
CA LEU A 795 15.74 2.95 3.20
C LEU A 795 14.50 3.41 3.98
N LEU A 796 13.84 2.48 4.69
CA LEU A 796 12.66 2.75 5.52
C LEU A 796 12.96 3.74 6.66
N ALA A 797 14.13 3.61 7.31
CA ALA A 797 14.56 4.54 8.36
C ALA A 797 14.81 5.98 7.84
N ASN A 798 14.99 6.17 6.53
CA ASN A 798 15.19 7.46 5.88
C ASN A 798 14.01 7.90 5.00
N LYS A 799 12.89 7.15 5.03
CA LYS A 799 11.68 7.35 4.20
C LYS A 799 11.08 8.77 4.27
N GLY A 800 11.19 9.43 5.42
CA GLY A 800 10.60 10.75 5.65
C GLY A 800 9.09 10.72 5.45
N ARG A 801 8.58 11.39 4.39
CA ARG A 801 7.17 11.33 3.97
C ARG A 801 6.95 10.74 2.57
N SER A 802 8.01 10.21 1.95
CA SER A 802 7.91 9.57 0.64
C SER A 802 7.10 8.28 0.73
N HIS A 803 6.16 8.12 -0.19
CA HIS A 803 5.26 6.97 -0.24
C HIS A 803 5.90 5.83 -1.03
N PHE A 804 6.09 4.67 -0.39
CA PHE A 804 6.73 3.51 -1.00
C PHE A 804 5.72 2.74 -1.86
N ILE A 805 6.05 2.56 -3.13
CA ILE A 805 5.33 1.68 -4.04
C ILE A 805 6.13 0.38 -4.14
N ALA A 806 5.75 -0.66 -3.40
CA ALA A 806 6.41 -1.96 -3.51
C ALA A 806 6.00 -2.63 -4.83
N SER A 807 6.97 -2.99 -5.67
CA SER A 807 6.69 -3.39 -7.06
C SER A 807 7.29 -4.72 -7.49
N TYR A 808 6.58 -5.38 -8.41
CA TYR A 808 7.00 -6.61 -9.09
C TYR A 808 6.38 -6.69 -10.49
N HIS A 809 7.21 -7.05 -11.48
CA HIS A 809 6.84 -7.13 -12.89
C HIS A 809 7.19 -8.52 -13.44
N ASP A 810 6.19 -9.27 -13.88
CA ASP A 810 6.38 -10.44 -14.73
C ASP A 810 6.46 -10.01 -16.21
N PHE A 811 7.68 -9.93 -16.71
CA PHE A 811 7.97 -9.72 -18.14
C PHE A 811 7.91 -11.02 -18.96
N SER A 812 7.86 -12.19 -18.31
CA SER A 812 7.89 -13.51 -18.95
C SER A 812 6.51 -14.04 -19.36
N GLY A 813 5.42 -13.45 -18.84
CA GLY A 813 4.06 -13.89 -19.08
C GLY A 813 3.71 -15.20 -18.36
N THR A 814 4.37 -15.49 -17.24
CA THR A 814 4.06 -16.64 -16.37
C THR A 814 3.23 -16.24 -15.14
N ALA A 815 2.83 -14.97 -15.03
CA ALA A 815 1.92 -14.47 -14.01
C ALA A 815 0.54 -15.14 -14.09
N ILE A 816 0.15 -15.78 -13.00
CA ILE A 816 -1.18 -16.35 -12.79
C ILE A 816 -1.95 -15.43 -11.83
N TRP A 817 -2.97 -14.78 -12.37
CA TRP A 817 -3.91 -13.95 -11.60
C TRP A 817 -5.08 -14.77 -11.05
N ASP A 818 -5.56 -15.74 -11.83
CA ASP A 818 -6.71 -16.59 -11.52
C ASP A 818 -6.53 -17.95 -12.22
N LEU A 819 -6.42 -19.02 -11.42
CA LEU A 819 -6.20 -20.39 -11.86
C LEU A 819 -7.29 -20.90 -12.82
N SER A 820 -8.53 -20.38 -12.70
CA SER A 820 -9.63 -20.72 -13.62
C SER A 820 -9.49 -20.09 -15.01
N THR A 821 -8.55 -19.18 -15.21
CA THR A 821 -8.30 -18.49 -16.49
C THR A 821 -6.98 -18.88 -17.15
N SER A 822 -5.93 -19.10 -16.37
CA SER A 822 -4.58 -19.40 -16.90
C SER A 822 -4.38 -20.86 -17.30
N GLY A 823 -5.24 -21.77 -16.82
CA GLY A 823 -4.99 -23.22 -16.85
C GLY A 823 -3.96 -23.63 -15.79
N THR A 824 -4.01 -24.90 -15.37
CA THR A 824 -3.25 -25.36 -14.19
C THR A 824 -2.10 -26.32 -14.48
N ASN A 825 -1.93 -26.81 -15.72
CA ASN A 825 -0.76 -27.62 -16.06
C ASN A 825 0.42 -26.73 -16.45
N LEU A 826 1.44 -26.69 -15.60
CA LEU A 826 2.72 -26.05 -15.84
C LEU A 826 3.63 -26.97 -16.66
N ALA A 827 4.48 -26.40 -17.50
CA ALA A 827 5.58 -27.16 -18.08
C ALA A 827 6.58 -27.56 -16.97
N ALA A 828 7.23 -28.72 -17.10
CA ALA A 828 8.34 -29.08 -16.22
C ALA A 828 9.42 -27.98 -16.27
N GLY A 829 9.86 -27.50 -15.11
CA GLY A 829 10.77 -26.35 -14.99
C GLY A 829 10.14 -24.96 -15.22
N SER A 830 8.81 -24.82 -15.28
CA SER A 830 8.15 -23.52 -15.48
C SER A 830 8.14 -22.65 -14.22
N SER A 831 8.79 -21.48 -14.30
CA SER A 831 8.79 -20.44 -13.27
C SER A 831 7.46 -19.66 -13.21
N ALA A 832 6.35 -20.33 -12.94
CA ALA A 832 5.03 -19.71 -12.85
C ALA A 832 4.86 -18.90 -11.56
N VAL A 833 4.31 -17.68 -11.68
CA VAL A 833 4.24 -16.72 -10.57
C VAL A 833 2.79 -16.50 -10.17
N LEU A 834 2.40 -17.02 -9.00
CA LEU A 834 1.12 -16.68 -8.39
C LEU A 834 1.13 -15.22 -7.93
N MET A 835 0.38 -14.35 -8.62
CA MET A 835 0.33 -12.91 -8.28
C MET A 835 -0.31 -12.65 -6.90
N ARG A 836 -1.04 -13.63 -6.36
CA ARG A 836 -1.46 -13.68 -4.95
C ARG A 836 -0.28 -13.64 -3.98
N ASP A 837 0.73 -14.46 -4.21
CA ASP A 837 1.81 -14.64 -3.25
C ASP A 837 2.78 -13.46 -3.33
N LYS A 838 3.02 -12.94 -4.55
CA LYS A 838 3.67 -11.64 -4.74
C LYS A 838 2.88 -10.48 -4.13
N TYR A 839 1.54 -10.48 -4.14
CA TYR A 839 0.78 -9.46 -3.40
C TYR A 839 1.03 -9.53 -1.88
N ILE A 840 1.00 -10.73 -1.29
CA ILE A 840 1.25 -10.93 0.15
C ILE A 840 2.68 -10.50 0.53
N GLU A 841 3.67 -10.83 -0.30
CA GLU A 841 5.06 -10.39 -0.15
C GLU A 841 5.18 -8.86 -0.20
N LEU A 842 4.78 -8.22 -1.31
CA LEU A 842 4.92 -6.77 -1.52
C LEU A 842 4.12 -5.94 -0.50
N HIS A 843 3.01 -6.47 0.01
CA HIS A 843 2.20 -5.81 1.04
C HIS A 843 3.01 -5.51 2.32
N GLN A 844 4.11 -6.20 2.58
CA GLN A 844 4.97 -5.93 3.74
C GLN A 844 5.92 -4.73 3.54
N PHE A 845 6.23 -4.36 2.28
CA PHE A 845 7.30 -3.41 1.94
C PHE A 845 6.82 -2.05 1.39
N GLY A 846 5.56 -1.95 0.96
CA GLY A 846 4.99 -0.73 0.38
C GLY A 846 3.94 -0.06 1.27
N ASP A 847 3.67 1.21 1.02
CA ASP A 847 2.40 1.85 1.39
C ASP A 847 1.31 1.51 0.37
N SER A 848 1.70 1.37 -0.91
CA SER A 848 0.94 0.74 -1.98
C SER A 848 1.71 -0.40 -2.63
N VAL A 849 0.99 -1.23 -3.40
CA VAL A 849 1.53 -2.38 -4.14
C VAL A 849 1.36 -2.16 -5.65
N LYS A 850 2.37 -2.51 -6.46
CA LYS A 850 2.39 -2.39 -7.93
C LYS A 850 2.73 -3.74 -8.56
N LEU A 851 1.71 -4.46 -9.00
CA LEU A 851 1.84 -5.78 -9.65
C LEU A 851 1.58 -5.65 -11.14
N ILE A 852 2.59 -5.97 -11.95
CA ILE A 852 2.52 -5.89 -13.40
C ILE A 852 2.69 -7.30 -13.98
N GLY A 853 1.69 -7.78 -14.72
CA GLY A 853 1.76 -9.06 -15.45
C GLY A 853 1.97 -8.83 -16.94
N THR A 854 2.14 -9.90 -17.73
CA THR A 854 2.12 -9.84 -19.20
C THR A 854 1.01 -10.72 -19.75
N ALA A 855 0.01 -10.11 -20.39
CA ALA A 855 -1.14 -10.85 -20.94
C ALA A 855 -0.81 -11.49 -22.30
N LYS A 856 -1.16 -12.76 -22.42
CA LYS A 856 -1.19 -13.56 -23.65
C LYS A 856 -2.57 -13.50 -24.33
N SER A 857 -3.63 -13.28 -23.55
CA SER A 857 -5.03 -13.28 -24.01
C SER A 857 -5.84 -12.15 -23.38
N LEU A 858 -7.05 -11.90 -23.91
CA LEU A 858 -8.01 -10.99 -23.26
C LEU A 858 -8.45 -11.53 -21.88
N VAL A 859 -8.49 -12.86 -21.71
CA VAL A 859 -9.01 -13.54 -20.51
C VAL A 859 -8.17 -13.24 -19.27
N ASP A 860 -6.87 -13.06 -19.44
CA ASP A 860 -5.91 -12.76 -18.38
C ASP A 860 -6.24 -11.44 -17.65
N ASN A 861 -6.94 -10.52 -18.32
CA ASN A 861 -7.43 -9.28 -17.72
C ASN A 861 -8.67 -9.51 -16.84
N PHE A 862 -9.51 -10.50 -17.16
CA PHE A 862 -10.63 -10.90 -16.30
C PHE A 862 -10.12 -11.67 -15.08
N GLY A 863 -9.06 -12.47 -15.24
CA GLY A 863 -8.32 -13.05 -14.10
C GLY A 863 -7.76 -11.96 -13.18
N LEU A 864 -7.07 -10.96 -13.73
CA LEU A 864 -6.58 -9.78 -12.98
C LEU A 864 -7.74 -9.02 -12.30
N TYR A 865 -8.84 -8.77 -13.02
CA TYR A 865 -10.00 -8.08 -12.47
C TYR A 865 -10.61 -8.83 -11.27
N ARG A 866 -10.79 -10.16 -11.37
CA ARG A 866 -11.24 -11.01 -10.26
C ARG A 866 -10.24 -11.02 -9.11
N PHE A 867 -8.94 -11.05 -9.41
CA PHE A 867 -7.88 -10.97 -8.42
C PHE A 867 -8.00 -9.71 -7.55
N VAL A 868 -8.15 -8.54 -8.18
CA VAL A 868 -8.28 -7.25 -7.49
C VAL A 868 -9.62 -7.12 -6.73
N ASN A 869 -10.73 -7.57 -7.31
CA ASN A 869 -12.07 -7.30 -6.79
C ASN A 869 -12.68 -8.42 -5.93
N HIS A 870 -12.11 -9.63 -5.95
CA HIS A 870 -12.58 -10.77 -5.16
C HIS A 870 -11.45 -11.39 -4.33
N THR A 871 -10.32 -11.75 -4.96
CA THR A 871 -9.25 -12.48 -4.24
C THR A 871 -8.60 -11.61 -3.16
N VAL A 872 -8.13 -10.41 -3.51
CA VAL A 872 -7.47 -9.48 -2.57
C VAL A 872 -8.35 -9.13 -1.35
N PRO A 873 -9.65 -8.78 -1.50
CA PRO A 873 -10.55 -8.59 -0.36
C PRO A 873 -10.65 -9.79 0.59
N THR A 874 -10.63 -11.03 0.09
CA THR A 874 -10.74 -12.23 0.96
C THR A 874 -9.48 -12.52 1.80
N MET A 875 -8.33 -11.91 1.46
CA MET A 875 -7.07 -12.16 2.19
C MET A 875 -7.05 -11.54 3.60
N ASN A 876 -7.92 -10.55 3.88
CA ASN A 876 -8.01 -9.84 5.16
C ASN A 876 -6.67 -9.22 5.65
N LEU A 877 -5.79 -8.81 4.74
CA LEU A 877 -4.58 -8.06 5.09
C LEU A 877 -4.95 -6.62 5.49
N LEU A 878 -4.48 -6.18 6.66
CA LEU A 878 -4.79 -4.88 7.25
C LEU A 878 -3.50 -4.10 7.59
N PRO A 879 -3.45 -2.78 7.34
CA PRO A 879 -4.48 -1.97 6.67
C PRO A 879 -4.60 -2.30 5.17
N ARG A 880 -5.78 -2.10 4.57
CA ARG A 880 -5.96 -2.29 3.13
C ARG A 880 -5.17 -1.22 2.37
N LYS A 881 -4.16 -1.65 1.61
CA LYS A 881 -3.26 -0.77 0.84
C LYS A 881 -3.80 -0.51 -0.58
N PRO A 882 -3.52 0.66 -1.19
CA PRO A 882 -3.79 0.89 -2.60
C PRO A 882 -3.02 -0.10 -3.48
N LEU A 883 -3.62 -0.51 -4.59
CA LEU A 883 -3.08 -1.51 -5.51
C LEU A 883 -3.14 -0.98 -6.95
N ILE A 884 -1.97 -0.95 -7.59
CA ILE A 884 -1.80 -0.75 -9.03
C ILE A 884 -1.64 -2.15 -9.63
N ALA A 885 -2.59 -2.58 -10.45
CA ALA A 885 -2.56 -3.91 -11.07
C ALA A 885 -2.92 -3.80 -12.56
N VAL A 886 -1.95 -4.04 -13.44
CA VAL A 886 -2.17 -4.03 -14.90
C VAL A 886 -1.34 -5.11 -15.62
N ASN A 887 -1.80 -5.50 -16.79
CA ASN A 887 -1.08 -6.32 -17.74
C ASN A 887 -0.34 -5.47 -18.80
N MET A 888 0.75 -6.04 -19.30
CA MET A 888 1.52 -5.58 -20.46
C MET A 888 1.05 -6.25 -21.75
N ALA A 889 1.65 -5.82 -22.87
CA ALA A 889 1.30 -6.18 -24.25
C ALA A 889 -0.09 -5.66 -24.68
N ALA A 890 -0.40 -5.80 -25.98
CA ALA A 890 -1.66 -5.31 -26.55
C ALA A 890 -2.89 -6.00 -25.90
N ALA A 891 -2.80 -7.32 -25.68
CA ALA A 891 -3.84 -8.07 -24.95
C ALA A 891 -4.09 -7.51 -23.53
N GLY A 892 -3.10 -6.89 -22.90
CA GLY A 892 -3.21 -6.32 -21.55
C GLY A 892 -3.94 -4.98 -21.46
N GLN A 893 -4.25 -4.32 -22.58
CA GLN A 893 -4.80 -2.95 -22.59
C GLN A 893 -6.09 -2.80 -21.75
N MET A 894 -6.96 -3.81 -21.74
CA MET A 894 -8.21 -3.78 -20.96
C MET A 894 -7.97 -3.61 -19.46
N SER A 895 -6.94 -4.24 -18.89
CA SER A 895 -6.60 -4.05 -17.46
C SER A 895 -6.21 -2.61 -17.12
N ARG A 896 -5.56 -1.87 -18.03
CA ARG A 896 -5.21 -0.44 -17.84
C ARG A 896 -6.45 0.45 -17.83
N VAL A 897 -7.48 0.06 -18.57
CA VAL A 897 -8.78 0.74 -18.53
C VAL A 897 -9.50 0.47 -17.21
N LEU A 898 -9.43 -0.77 -16.69
CA LEU A 898 -10.10 -1.20 -15.46
C LEU A 898 -9.38 -0.81 -14.15
N ASN A 899 -8.06 -0.59 -14.19
CA ASN A 899 -7.27 -0.16 -13.02
C ASN A 899 -7.55 1.32 -12.69
N MET A 900 -8.24 1.60 -11.58
CA MET A 900 -8.65 2.98 -11.27
C MET A 900 -7.55 3.82 -10.59
N TYR A 901 -6.64 3.21 -9.83
CA TYR A 901 -5.63 3.91 -9.03
C TYR A 901 -4.24 3.94 -9.69
N MET A 902 -3.63 5.12 -9.78
CA MET A 902 -2.25 5.37 -10.25
C MET A 902 -1.85 4.54 -11.48
N THR A 903 -2.61 4.68 -12.55
CA THR A 903 -2.42 3.91 -13.79
C THR A 903 -1.19 4.41 -14.58
N PRO A 904 -0.21 3.56 -14.91
CA PRO A 904 0.92 3.94 -15.77
C PRO A 904 0.48 4.21 -17.22
N VAL A 905 0.57 5.48 -17.65
CA VAL A 905 0.18 5.98 -18.97
C VAL A 905 1.36 6.49 -19.80
N THR A 906 1.09 6.81 -21.06
CA THR A 906 1.99 7.46 -22.01
C THR A 906 1.34 8.70 -22.64
N HIS A 907 2.10 9.53 -23.35
CA HIS A 907 1.63 10.73 -24.05
C HIS A 907 2.15 10.73 -25.49
N PRO A 908 1.41 11.22 -26.51
CA PRO A 908 1.84 11.20 -27.91
C PRO A 908 3.20 11.87 -28.18
N GLU A 909 3.52 12.92 -27.42
CA GLU A 909 4.79 13.67 -27.51
C GLU A 909 5.99 12.96 -26.83
N LEU A 910 5.81 11.79 -26.20
CA LEU A 910 6.94 11.01 -25.67
C LEU A 910 7.65 10.24 -26.80
N PRO A 911 8.99 10.18 -26.80
CA PRO A 911 9.75 9.53 -27.88
C PRO A 911 9.53 8.01 -27.94
N ILE A 912 9.24 7.38 -26.79
CA ILE A 912 9.00 5.93 -26.66
C ILE A 912 7.96 5.70 -25.55
N LYS A 913 7.06 4.73 -25.71
CA LYS A 913 6.20 4.22 -24.62
C LYS A 913 7.07 3.42 -23.62
N ALA A 914 6.94 3.69 -22.32
CA ALA A 914 7.75 3.04 -21.28
C ALA A 914 7.46 1.55 -21.10
N ALA A 915 6.30 1.06 -21.55
CA ALA A 915 5.96 -0.36 -21.59
C ALA A 915 5.02 -0.72 -22.77
N PRO A 916 5.20 -1.89 -23.40
CA PRO A 916 4.25 -2.43 -24.38
C PRO A 916 2.80 -2.47 -23.86
N GLY A 917 1.86 -1.99 -24.68
CA GLY A 917 0.44 -1.91 -24.33
C GLY A 917 0.03 -0.66 -23.54
N GLN A 918 0.93 0.29 -23.26
CA GLN A 918 0.55 1.56 -22.64
C GLN A 918 -0.44 2.36 -23.52
N LEU A 919 -1.45 2.91 -22.85
CA LEU A 919 -2.45 3.84 -23.38
C LEU A 919 -2.20 5.24 -22.83
N SER A 920 -2.68 6.25 -23.54
CA SER A 920 -2.81 7.62 -23.07
C SER A 920 -4.06 7.82 -22.22
N ILE A 921 -4.10 8.93 -21.48
CA ILE A 921 -5.26 9.32 -20.66
C ILE A 921 -6.52 9.46 -21.52
N LYS A 922 -6.41 10.03 -22.74
CA LYS A 922 -7.50 10.15 -23.71
C LYS A 922 -8.07 8.78 -24.11
N GLU A 923 -7.22 7.84 -24.51
CA GLU A 923 -7.63 6.47 -24.87
C GLU A 923 -8.33 5.76 -23.70
N ILE A 924 -7.82 5.93 -22.47
CA ILE A 924 -8.43 5.32 -21.28
C ILE A 924 -9.79 5.95 -20.97
N PHE A 925 -9.93 7.29 -20.94
CA PHE A 925 -11.22 7.91 -20.63
C PHE A 925 -12.28 7.64 -21.70
N GLN A 926 -11.91 7.63 -22.99
CA GLN A 926 -12.81 7.24 -24.07
C GLN A 926 -13.29 5.78 -23.89
N THR A 927 -12.38 4.86 -23.54
CA THR A 927 -12.77 3.46 -23.30
C THR A 927 -13.60 3.29 -22.03
N ARG A 928 -13.28 4.04 -20.94
CA ARG A 928 -14.10 4.06 -19.71
C ARG A 928 -15.52 4.59 -19.96
N ALA A 929 -15.68 5.59 -20.83
CA ALA A 929 -16.98 6.09 -21.23
C ALA A 929 -17.80 5.04 -22.01
N LEU A 930 -17.16 4.36 -22.98
CA LEU A 930 -17.79 3.28 -23.75
C LEU A 930 -18.20 2.07 -22.89
N LEU A 931 -17.44 1.78 -21.83
CA LEU A 931 -17.74 0.73 -20.85
C LEU A 931 -18.70 1.19 -19.72
N GLY A 932 -19.17 2.44 -19.73
CA GLY A 932 -20.03 3.00 -18.68
C GLY A 932 -19.34 3.28 -17.33
N LEU A 933 -18.03 3.05 -17.23
CA LEU A 933 -17.20 3.28 -16.03
C LEU A 933 -17.04 4.77 -15.69
N VAL A 934 -17.19 5.66 -16.68
CA VAL A 934 -17.25 7.11 -16.49
C VAL A 934 -18.49 7.64 -17.20
N SER A 935 -19.51 8.06 -16.43
CA SER A 935 -20.74 8.60 -17.00
C SER A 935 -20.54 10.01 -17.59
N PRO A 936 -21.21 10.36 -18.70
CA PRO A 936 -21.30 11.73 -19.17
C PRO A 936 -21.79 12.72 -18.09
N LYS A 937 -21.36 13.98 -18.22
CA LYS A 937 -21.76 15.11 -17.37
C LYS A 937 -21.99 16.35 -18.22
N HIS A 938 -22.98 17.13 -17.82
CA HIS A 938 -23.33 18.42 -18.40
C HIS A 938 -22.82 19.56 -17.52
N PHE A 939 -22.12 20.48 -18.15
CA PHE A 939 -21.60 21.71 -17.58
C PHE A 939 -22.23 22.92 -18.26
N TYR A 940 -22.41 24.01 -17.52
CA TYR A 940 -23.17 25.17 -17.99
C TYR A 940 -22.42 26.49 -17.79
N LEU A 941 -22.67 27.47 -18.68
CA LEU A 941 -22.50 28.89 -18.39
C LEU A 941 -23.87 29.50 -18.09
N PHE A 942 -24.04 30.04 -16.88
CA PHE A 942 -25.24 30.79 -16.49
C PHE A 942 -24.99 32.30 -16.51
N GLY A 943 -25.90 33.07 -17.11
CA GLY A 943 -25.84 34.53 -17.18
C GLY A 943 -26.63 35.12 -18.35
N TYR A 944 -26.56 36.44 -18.53
CA TYR A 944 -27.17 37.17 -19.63
C TYR A 944 -26.51 38.55 -19.86
N PRO A 945 -26.18 38.96 -21.10
CA PRO A 945 -26.05 38.14 -22.31
C PRO A 945 -24.70 37.40 -22.34
N ILE A 946 -24.68 36.17 -22.85
CA ILE A 946 -23.54 35.24 -22.83
C ILE A 946 -23.35 34.44 -24.12
N ALA A 947 -24.25 34.57 -25.12
CA ALA A 947 -24.21 33.87 -26.41
C ALA A 947 -22.86 33.91 -27.17
N SER A 948 -22.01 34.92 -26.90
CA SER A 948 -20.68 35.09 -27.52
C SER A 948 -19.49 34.84 -26.58
N SER A 949 -19.71 34.10 -25.49
CA SER A 949 -18.65 33.72 -24.53
C SER A 949 -17.76 32.61 -25.06
N MET A 950 -16.47 32.66 -24.73
CA MET A 950 -15.48 31.62 -25.08
C MET A 950 -15.44 30.45 -24.07
N SER A 951 -16.19 30.51 -22.96
CA SER A 951 -16.22 29.41 -21.96
C SER A 951 -16.58 28.04 -22.55
N PRO A 952 -17.51 27.90 -23.53
CA PRO A 952 -17.76 26.62 -24.20
C PRO A 952 -16.57 26.12 -25.01
N THR A 953 -15.76 27.00 -25.61
CA THR A 953 -14.52 26.62 -26.32
C THR A 953 -13.50 26.08 -25.32
N ILE A 954 -13.21 26.83 -24.25
CA ILE A 954 -12.29 26.45 -23.17
C ILE A 954 -12.60 25.03 -22.66
N HIS A 955 -13.85 24.81 -22.23
CA HIS A 955 -14.21 23.59 -21.52
C HIS A 955 -14.43 22.39 -22.44
N ASN A 956 -15.06 22.57 -23.63
CA ASN A 956 -15.22 21.44 -24.56
C ASN A 956 -13.88 21.01 -25.18
N THR A 957 -12.97 21.94 -25.53
CA THR A 957 -11.62 21.58 -25.99
C THR A 957 -10.86 20.83 -24.90
N GLY A 958 -10.95 21.27 -23.64
CA GLY A 958 -10.36 20.56 -22.52
C GLY A 958 -10.89 19.13 -22.33
N PHE A 959 -12.22 18.95 -22.41
CA PHE A 959 -12.84 17.63 -22.31
C PHE A 959 -12.44 16.73 -23.48
N GLU A 960 -12.47 17.23 -24.72
CA GLU A 960 -12.12 16.46 -25.91
C GLU A 960 -10.65 16.03 -25.92
N ARG A 961 -9.73 16.92 -25.51
CA ARG A 961 -8.29 16.62 -25.43
C ARG A 961 -7.95 15.60 -24.36
N LEU A 962 -8.61 15.62 -23.19
CA LEU A 962 -8.45 14.57 -22.18
C LEU A 962 -9.33 13.33 -22.41
N GLY A 963 -10.17 13.30 -23.45
CA GLY A 963 -11.07 12.17 -23.75
C GLY A 963 -12.27 12.03 -22.80
N LEU A 964 -12.56 13.06 -21.99
CA LEU A 964 -13.65 13.06 -21.02
C LEU A 964 -15.01 13.13 -21.72
N PRO A 965 -16.01 12.31 -21.36
CA PRO A 965 -17.32 12.27 -22.03
C PRO A 965 -18.26 13.40 -21.57
N HIS A 966 -17.72 14.59 -21.35
CA HIS A 966 -18.44 15.71 -20.76
C HIS A 966 -18.79 16.75 -21.82
N LYS A 967 -19.87 17.51 -21.61
CA LYS A 967 -20.32 18.57 -22.53
C LYS A 967 -20.57 19.86 -21.77
N TYR A 968 -19.94 20.93 -22.23
CA TYR A 968 -20.21 22.29 -21.77
C TYR A 968 -21.21 22.99 -22.71
N SER A 969 -22.15 23.78 -22.17
CA SER A 969 -23.17 24.48 -22.97
C SER A 969 -23.59 25.82 -22.34
N ILE A 970 -24.13 26.72 -23.15
CA ILE A 970 -24.68 28.00 -22.70
C ILE A 970 -26.10 27.79 -22.15
N SER A 971 -26.43 28.43 -21.03
CA SER A 971 -27.78 28.53 -20.47
C SER A 971 -28.09 30.00 -20.19
N GLU A 972 -28.47 30.71 -21.25
CA GLU A 972 -28.70 32.16 -21.23
C GLU A 972 -30.10 32.49 -20.67
N ASN A 973 -30.14 33.21 -19.56
CA ASN A 973 -31.36 33.68 -18.91
C ASN A 973 -31.03 34.84 -17.95
N PRO A 974 -31.85 35.92 -17.87
CA PRO A 974 -31.61 37.00 -16.92
C PRO A 974 -32.10 36.71 -15.48
N ASN A 975 -32.78 35.59 -15.20
CA ASN A 975 -33.41 35.31 -13.90
C ASN A 975 -32.76 34.13 -13.16
N TRP A 976 -32.32 34.35 -11.91
CA TRP A 976 -31.70 33.32 -11.06
C TRP A 976 -32.59 32.09 -10.79
N SER A 977 -33.92 32.22 -10.88
CA SER A 977 -34.83 31.08 -10.66
C SER A 977 -34.67 29.97 -11.72
N HIS A 978 -34.28 30.35 -12.94
CA HIS A 978 -33.91 29.41 -14.01
C HIS A 978 -32.64 28.63 -13.65
N VAL A 979 -31.63 29.31 -13.10
CA VAL A 979 -30.39 28.69 -12.60
C VAL A 979 -30.73 27.65 -11.54
N LYS A 980 -31.57 28.00 -10.56
CA LYS A 980 -32.02 27.04 -9.54
C LYS A 980 -32.70 25.81 -10.15
N ALA A 981 -33.65 26.00 -11.07
CA ALA A 981 -34.36 24.90 -11.70
C ALA A 981 -33.41 23.93 -12.44
N MET A 982 -32.40 24.45 -13.13
CA MET A 982 -31.38 23.62 -13.80
C MET A 982 -30.45 22.88 -12.84
N LEU A 983 -30.09 23.50 -11.71
CA LEU A 983 -29.31 22.85 -10.65
C LEU A 983 -30.10 21.71 -10.01
N ASP A 984 -31.35 21.96 -9.62
CA ASP A 984 -32.22 20.97 -8.96
C ASP A 984 -32.47 19.75 -9.87
N ASP A 985 -32.79 19.96 -11.15
CA ASP A 985 -33.02 18.87 -12.10
C ASP A 985 -31.74 18.08 -12.42
N GLY A 986 -30.64 18.78 -12.69
CA GLY A 986 -29.35 18.16 -13.01
C GLY A 986 -28.73 17.36 -11.85
N LEU A 987 -28.99 17.76 -10.60
CA LEU A 987 -28.65 16.97 -9.41
C LEU A 987 -29.53 15.73 -9.27
N LYS A 988 -30.85 15.90 -9.38
CA LYS A 988 -31.87 14.83 -9.31
C LYS A 988 -31.61 13.72 -10.33
N HIS A 989 -31.26 14.09 -11.57
CA HIS A 989 -30.89 13.12 -12.61
C HIS A 989 -29.40 12.73 -12.60
N GLY A 990 -28.58 13.35 -11.74
CA GLY A 990 -27.15 13.05 -11.59
C GLY A 990 -26.30 13.39 -12.82
N THR A 991 -26.83 14.20 -13.73
CA THR A 991 -26.22 14.62 -15.00
C THR A 991 -25.37 15.88 -14.86
N PHE A 992 -25.64 16.73 -13.87
CA PHE A 992 -24.86 17.95 -13.61
C PHE A 992 -23.44 17.62 -13.14
N GLY A 993 -22.43 18.29 -13.73
CA GLY A 993 -21.04 18.21 -13.30
C GLY A 993 -20.52 19.49 -12.61
N GLY A 994 -21.10 20.65 -12.92
CA GLY A 994 -20.63 21.96 -12.47
C GLY A 994 -21.10 23.07 -13.41
N ALA A 995 -20.83 24.33 -13.07
CA ALA A 995 -21.16 25.46 -13.94
C ALA A 995 -20.28 26.69 -13.69
N SER A 996 -19.97 27.43 -14.75
CA SER A 996 -19.52 28.82 -14.62
C SER A 996 -20.74 29.73 -14.45
N VAL A 997 -20.58 30.82 -13.70
CA VAL A 997 -21.60 31.83 -13.44
C VAL A 997 -21.03 33.20 -13.78
N THR A 998 -21.77 34.00 -14.54
CA THR A 998 -21.41 35.38 -14.86
C THR A 998 -22.56 36.35 -14.59
N ILE A 999 -22.45 37.59 -15.07
CA ILE A 999 -23.46 38.64 -14.93
C ILE A 999 -24.81 38.14 -15.47
N PRO A 1000 -25.95 38.38 -14.79
CA PRO A 1000 -26.09 39.09 -13.51
C PRO A 1000 -25.86 38.22 -12.26
N HIS A 1001 -25.84 36.89 -12.40
CA HIS A 1001 -26.09 35.95 -11.31
C HIS A 1001 -25.00 35.80 -10.23
N LYS A 1002 -23.77 36.29 -10.43
CA LYS A 1002 -22.64 35.98 -9.51
C LYS A 1002 -22.96 36.27 -8.02
N GLU A 1003 -23.66 37.35 -7.74
CA GLU A 1003 -24.12 37.70 -6.39
C GLU A 1003 -25.43 36.99 -6.01
N GLU A 1004 -26.28 36.66 -6.98
CA GLU A 1004 -27.58 36.02 -6.78
C GLU A 1004 -27.45 34.58 -6.28
N ILE A 1005 -26.43 33.83 -6.74
CA ILE A 1005 -26.08 32.50 -6.20
C ILE A 1005 -25.94 32.55 -4.67
N VAL A 1006 -25.24 33.56 -4.16
CA VAL A 1006 -24.98 33.77 -2.73
C VAL A 1006 -26.24 34.28 -2.03
N ARG A 1007 -26.85 35.35 -2.58
CA ARG A 1007 -28.04 36.03 -2.00
C ARG A 1007 -29.25 35.09 -1.85
N HIS A 1008 -29.45 34.19 -2.80
CA HIS A 1008 -30.57 33.23 -2.80
C HIS A 1008 -30.16 31.83 -2.32
N LYS A 1009 -28.93 31.65 -1.83
CA LYS A 1009 -28.39 30.38 -1.29
C LYS A 1009 -28.59 29.19 -2.25
N LEU A 1010 -28.18 29.37 -3.51
CA LEU A 1010 -28.34 28.36 -4.57
C LEU A 1010 -27.25 27.26 -4.54
N VAL A 1011 -26.34 27.33 -3.56
CA VAL A 1011 -25.31 26.33 -3.26
C VAL A 1011 -25.32 26.01 -1.76
N ASN A 1012 -24.94 24.80 -1.38
CA ASN A 1012 -24.93 24.33 0.01
C ASN A 1012 -23.81 24.97 0.83
N LYS A 1013 -22.63 25.13 0.22
CA LYS A 1013 -21.39 25.64 0.84
C LYS A 1013 -20.73 26.69 -0.05
N LEU A 1014 -19.91 27.55 0.55
CA LEU A 1014 -19.06 28.51 -0.13
C LEU A 1014 -17.60 28.29 0.28
N THR A 1015 -16.66 28.54 -0.62
CA THR A 1015 -15.24 28.60 -0.26
C THR A 1015 -14.94 29.87 0.56
N GLU A 1016 -13.80 29.91 1.24
CA GLU A 1016 -13.33 31.12 1.94
C GLU A 1016 -13.25 32.33 0.98
N ALA A 1017 -12.75 32.10 -0.24
CA ALA A 1017 -12.64 33.12 -1.28
C ALA A 1017 -14.03 33.61 -1.75
N ALA A 1018 -14.95 32.71 -2.10
CA ALA A 1018 -16.30 33.11 -2.50
C ALA A 1018 -17.09 33.79 -1.38
N THR A 1019 -16.85 33.39 -0.12
CA THR A 1019 -17.43 34.02 1.07
C THR A 1019 -16.93 35.45 1.25
N LYS A 1020 -15.62 35.68 1.16
CA LYS A 1020 -15.01 37.02 1.29
C LYS A 1020 -15.29 37.92 0.08
N ILE A 1021 -15.39 37.35 -1.11
CA ILE A 1021 -15.75 38.08 -2.35
C ILE A 1021 -17.27 38.36 -2.39
N GLY A 1022 -18.10 37.58 -1.70
CA GLY A 1022 -19.56 37.72 -1.72
C GLY A 1022 -20.21 37.37 -3.07
N ALA A 1023 -19.47 36.73 -3.98
CA ALA A 1023 -19.93 36.41 -5.34
C ALA A 1023 -19.25 35.13 -5.87
N VAL A 1024 -20.06 34.24 -6.45
CA VAL A 1024 -19.67 32.94 -7.02
C VAL A 1024 -19.55 33.08 -8.53
N ASN A 1025 -18.44 32.61 -9.11
CA ASN A 1025 -18.32 32.43 -10.57
C ASN A 1025 -18.26 30.95 -10.98
N THR A 1026 -18.17 30.02 -10.02
CA THR A 1026 -17.91 28.60 -10.24
C THR A 1026 -18.75 27.76 -9.28
N ILE A 1027 -19.57 26.85 -9.80
CA ILE A 1027 -20.32 25.86 -9.02
C ILE A 1027 -19.67 24.50 -9.24
N ILE A 1028 -19.39 23.80 -8.14
CA ILE A 1028 -18.73 22.49 -8.07
C ILE A 1028 -19.69 21.50 -7.39
N VAL A 1029 -19.68 20.23 -7.77
CA VAL A 1029 -20.39 19.16 -7.06
C VAL A 1029 -19.41 18.41 -6.17
N SER A 1030 -19.77 18.12 -4.91
CA SER A 1030 -18.94 17.30 -4.01
C SER A 1030 -18.79 15.86 -4.50
N SER A 1031 -17.62 15.26 -4.24
CA SER A 1031 -17.33 13.84 -4.46
C SER A 1031 -17.87 12.92 -3.35
N GLU A 1032 -18.06 13.46 -2.13
CA GLU A 1032 -18.34 12.67 -0.93
C GLU A 1032 -19.84 12.53 -0.62
N GLY A 1033 -20.36 11.30 -0.70
CA GLY A 1033 -21.57 10.85 0.01
C GLY A 1033 -22.92 11.48 -0.40
N GLN A 1034 -23.10 12.77 -0.14
CA GLN A 1034 -24.22 13.58 -0.60
C GLN A 1034 -23.72 14.60 -1.62
N LYS A 1035 -24.39 14.71 -2.77
CA LYS A 1035 -24.03 15.63 -3.87
C LYS A 1035 -24.40 17.07 -3.52
N GLU A 1036 -23.61 17.68 -2.65
CA GLU A 1036 -23.70 19.09 -2.33
C GLU A 1036 -23.14 19.95 -3.46
N LEU A 1037 -23.69 21.17 -3.60
CA LEU A 1037 -23.10 22.22 -4.43
C LEU A 1037 -22.19 23.12 -3.59
N ILE A 1038 -20.99 23.36 -4.09
CA ILE A 1038 -20.02 24.29 -3.50
C ILE A 1038 -19.83 25.46 -4.47
N GLY A 1039 -20.05 26.69 -3.99
CA GLY A 1039 -19.75 27.91 -4.74
C GLY A 1039 -18.33 28.40 -4.48
N ASP A 1040 -17.56 28.58 -5.55
CA ASP A 1040 -16.21 29.15 -5.54
C ASP A 1040 -16.11 30.38 -6.46
N ASN A 1041 -15.01 31.12 -6.33
CA ASN A 1041 -14.63 32.20 -7.25
C ASN A 1041 -13.23 31.94 -7.82
N THR A 1042 -13.10 31.89 -9.15
CA THR A 1042 -11.84 31.77 -9.88
C THR A 1042 -11.42 33.04 -10.60
N ASP A 1043 -12.24 34.09 -10.61
CA ASP A 1043 -11.91 35.38 -11.25
C ASP A 1043 -10.63 35.97 -10.61
N TRP A 1044 -10.56 35.94 -9.28
CA TRP A 1044 -9.41 36.47 -8.52
C TRP A 1044 -8.12 35.67 -8.77
N LEU A 1045 -8.23 34.37 -9.04
CA LEU A 1045 -7.09 33.52 -9.40
C LEU A 1045 -6.56 33.89 -10.78
N GLY A 1046 -7.45 34.13 -11.76
CA GLY A 1046 -7.05 34.57 -13.09
C GLY A 1046 -6.36 35.94 -13.10
N ILE A 1047 -6.88 36.89 -12.32
CA ILE A 1047 -6.24 38.19 -12.09
C ILE A 1047 -4.85 38.01 -11.47
N ARG A 1048 -4.75 37.24 -10.37
CA ARG A 1048 -3.50 37.00 -9.65
C ARG A 1048 -2.44 36.31 -10.52
N ALA A 1049 -2.83 35.27 -11.25
CA ALA A 1049 -1.94 34.52 -12.15
C ALA A 1049 -1.42 35.42 -13.29
N SER A 1050 -2.30 36.21 -13.91
CA SER A 1050 -1.93 37.10 -15.01
C SER A 1050 -1.00 38.23 -14.58
N ILE A 1051 -1.21 38.83 -13.39
CA ILE A 1051 -0.28 39.81 -12.82
C ILE A 1051 1.08 39.17 -12.57
N LEU A 1052 1.13 38.01 -11.90
CA LEU A 1052 2.38 37.31 -11.60
C LEU A 1052 3.16 36.88 -12.85
N LYS A 1053 2.48 36.53 -13.95
CA LYS A 1053 3.11 36.30 -15.26
C LYS A 1053 3.91 37.50 -15.78
N ARG A 1054 3.52 38.75 -15.47
CA ARG A 1054 4.22 39.98 -15.94
C ARG A 1054 5.41 40.36 -15.06
N ILE A 1055 5.29 40.21 -13.73
CA ILE A 1055 6.28 40.74 -12.76
C ILE A 1055 7.15 39.66 -12.09
N GLY A 1056 6.75 38.39 -12.16
CA GLY A 1056 7.40 37.26 -11.49
C GLY A 1056 7.22 37.23 -9.97
N SER A 1057 7.50 38.34 -9.28
CA SER A 1057 7.36 38.49 -7.83
C SER A 1057 7.07 39.94 -7.44
N VAL A 1058 6.15 40.12 -6.48
CA VAL A 1058 5.82 41.42 -5.86
C VAL A 1058 6.88 41.91 -4.87
N GLY A 1059 7.86 41.06 -4.52
CA GLY A 1059 8.85 41.37 -3.49
C GLY A 1059 9.85 42.44 -3.90
N GLY A 1060 9.82 43.60 -3.23
CA GLY A 1060 10.80 44.67 -3.39
C GLY A 1060 10.18 46.05 -3.56
N PHE A 1061 8.95 46.10 -4.06
CA PHE A 1061 8.15 47.30 -4.28
C PHE A 1061 7.21 47.60 -3.11
N ASP A 1062 6.75 48.84 -3.01
CA ASP A 1062 5.51 49.15 -2.27
C ASP A 1062 4.31 49.11 -3.23
N LEU A 1063 3.23 48.45 -2.82
CA LEU A 1063 2.11 48.08 -3.68
C LEU A 1063 0.91 49.02 -3.52
N VAL A 1064 0.53 49.67 -4.61
CA VAL A 1064 -0.69 50.50 -4.73
C VAL A 1064 -1.64 49.80 -5.70
N GLY A 1065 -2.85 49.50 -5.26
CA GLY A 1065 -3.86 48.78 -6.06
C GLY A 1065 -5.09 49.63 -6.33
N GLY A 1066 -5.51 49.69 -7.59
CA GLY A 1066 -6.70 50.43 -8.03
C GLY A 1066 -7.71 49.51 -8.71
N VAL A 1067 -8.99 49.69 -8.42
CA VAL A 1067 -10.11 48.97 -9.05
C VAL A 1067 -11.10 49.97 -9.65
N ILE A 1068 -11.41 49.82 -10.94
CA ILE A 1068 -12.36 50.65 -11.67
C ILE A 1068 -13.70 49.90 -11.80
N GLY A 1069 -14.76 50.47 -11.23
CA GLY A 1069 -16.12 49.92 -11.21
C GLY A 1069 -16.46 49.24 -9.87
N ALA A 1070 -17.75 49.08 -9.60
CA ALA A 1070 -18.25 48.51 -8.34
C ALA A 1070 -19.37 47.46 -8.53
N GLY A 1071 -18.97 46.23 -8.88
CA GLY A 1071 -19.85 45.04 -8.89
C GLY A 1071 -19.10 43.78 -8.46
N GLY A 1072 -19.72 42.59 -8.52
CA GLY A 1072 -19.09 41.32 -8.10
C GLY A 1072 -17.68 41.05 -8.67
N THR A 1073 -17.40 41.42 -9.93
CA THR A 1073 -16.05 41.32 -10.51
C THR A 1073 -15.03 42.23 -9.81
N SER A 1074 -15.44 43.43 -9.39
CA SER A 1074 -14.60 44.36 -8.61
C SER A 1074 -14.22 43.78 -7.25
N ARG A 1075 -15.15 43.06 -6.59
CA ARG A 1075 -14.88 42.39 -5.30
C ARG A 1075 -13.81 41.30 -5.47
N ALA A 1076 -13.86 40.53 -6.56
CA ALA A 1076 -12.83 39.56 -6.90
C ALA A 1076 -11.47 40.23 -7.21
N ALA A 1077 -11.49 41.41 -7.86
CA ALA A 1077 -10.27 42.20 -8.08
C ALA A 1077 -9.66 42.72 -6.77
N CYS A 1078 -10.47 43.27 -5.86
CA CYS A 1078 -10.03 43.68 -4.52
C CYS A 1078 -9.38 42.51 -3.76
N PHE A 1079 -10.00 41.32 -3.77
CA PHE A 1079 -9.44 40.12 -3.15
C PHE A 1079 -8.13 39.66 -3.82
N ALA A 1080 -8.05 39.69 -5.16
CA ALA A 1080 -6.82 39.36 -5.88
C ALA A 1080 -5.65 40.29 -5.50
N LEU A 1081 -5.91 41.60 -5.45
CA LEU A 1081 -4.93 42.62 -5.08
C LEU A 1081 -4.47 42.48 -3.61
N GLN A 1082 -5.40 42.26 -2.66
CA GLN A 1082 -5.05 41.93 -1.28
C GLN A 1082 -4.19 40.66 -1.19
N SER A 1083 -4.50 39.62 -1.97
CA SER A 1083 -3.73 38.36 -1.99
C SER A 1083 -2.31 38.51 -2.54
N LEU A 1084 -2.03 39.60 -3.26
CA LEU A 1084 -0.70 40.02 -3.71
C LEU A 1084 0.02 40.96 -2.71
N GLY A 1085 -0.61 41.29 -1.58
CA GLY A 1085 -0.03 42.14 -0.53
C GLY A 1085 -0.27 43.64 -0.71
N VAL A 1086 -1.19 44.06 -1.58
CA VAL A 1086 -1.64 45.47 -1.65
C VAL A 1086 -2.23 45.89 -0.30
N LYS A 1087 -1.75 47.01 0.24
CA LYS A 1087 -2.31 47.68 1.42
C LYS A 1087 -3.02 48.99 1.08
N ASP A 1088 -2.45 49.77 0.17
CA ASP A 1088 -3.09 50.95 -0.40
C ASP A 1088 -4.03 50.49 -1.54
N LEU A 1089 -5.19 49.94 -1.15
CA LEU A 1089 -6.25 49.49 -2.06
C LEU A 1089 -7.27 50.61 -2.26
N ARG A 1090 -7.60 50.90 -3.52
CA ARG A 1090 -8.38 52.06 -3.93
C ARG A 1090 -9.45 51.68 -4.93
N ILE A 1091 -10.68 52.16 -4.73
CA ILE A 1091 -11.83 51.82 -5.55
C ILE A 1091 -12.41 53.11 -6.15
N TRP A 1092 -12.48 53.20 -7.47
CA TRP A 1092 -13.22 54.27 -8.17
C TRP A 1092 -14.44 53.70 -8.87
N ASN A 1093 -15.54 54.45 -8.88
CA ASN A 1093 -16.74 54.13 -9.66
C ASN A 1093 -17.51 55.42 -9.98
N ARG A 1094 -18.22 55.46 -11.13
CA ARG A 1094 -19.06 56.61 -11.56
C ARG A 1094 -20.05 57.09 -10.48
N THR A 1095 -20.44 56.23 -9.55
CA THR A 1095 -21.18 56.57 -8.32
C THR A 1095 -20.30 56.27 -7.09
N LEU A 1096 -19.88 57.31 -6.37
CA LEU A 1096 -18.97 57.20 -5.21
C LEU A 1096 -19.50 56.25 -4.13
N ALA A 1097 -20.79 56.36 -3.77
CA ALA A 1097 -21.42 55.50 -2.76
C ALA A 1097 -21.33 53.98 -3.04
N LYS A 1098 -21.14 53.56 -4.30
CA LYS A 1098 -20.89 52.15 -4.64
C LYS A 1098 -19.43 51.74 -4.46
N ALA A 1099 -18.49 52.67 -4.63
CA ALA A 1099 -17.09 52.46 -4.29
C ALA A 1099 -16.88 52.43 -2.77
N GLU A 1100 -17.58 53.28 -2.01
CA GLU A 1100 -17.54 53.34 -0.55
C GLU A 1100 -17.89 52.00 0.12
N VAL A 1101 -18.92 51.30 -0.37
CA VAL A 1101 -19.30 49.96 0.12
C VAL A 1101 -18.14 48.96 -0.05
N ILE A 1102 -17.55 48.86 -1.25
CA ILE A 1102 -16.47 47.90 -1.52
C ILE A 1102 -15.17 48.32 -0.81
N ALA A 1103 -14.91 49.62 -0.70
CA ALA A 1103 -13.80 50.16 0.07
C ALA A 1103 -13.92 49.76 1.56
N GLN A 1104 -15.11 49.87 2.15
CA GLN A 1104 -15.36 49.46 3.54
C GLN A 1104 -15.20 47.94 3.72
N GLU A 1105 -15.73 47.12 2.82
CA GLU A 1105 -15.63 45.65 2.86
C GLU A 1105 -14.18 45.15 2.76
N PHE A 1106 -13.34 45.81 1.94
CA PHE A 1106 -11.96 45.40 1.67
C PHE A 1106 -10.90 46.29 2.35
N GLY A 1107 -11.29 47.15 3.31
CA GLY A 1107 -10.38 48.00 4.07
C GLY A 1107 -9.55 48.98 3.21
N GLY A 1108 -10.11 49.43 2.08
CA GLY A 1108 -9.50 50.35 1.13
C GLY A 1108 -10.10 51.76 1.18
N SER A 1109 -9.69 52.61 0.23
CA SER A 1109 -10.20 53.98 0.06
C SER A 1109 -11.12 54.10 -1.16
N ALA A 1110 -12.27 54.76 -0.99
CA ALA A 1110 -13.12 55.15 -2.12
C ALA A 1110 -12.63 56.46 -2.74
N ILE A 1111 -12.52 56.49 -4.07
CA ILE A 1111 -11.92 57.60 -4.82
C ILE A 1111 -13.01 58.36 -5.57
N SER A 1112 -13.10 59.67 -5.32
CA SER A 1112 -14.11 60.57 -5.92
C SER A 1112 -13.71 61.15 -7.28
N LYS A 1113 -12.41 61.19 -7.59
CA LYS A 1113 -11.83 61.75 -8.82
C LYS A 1113 -11.04 60.66 -9.56
N PHE A 1114 -11.34 60.41 -10.84
CA PHE A 1114 -10.71 59.31 -11.56
C PHE A 1114 -9.18 59.47 -11.63
N GLU A 1115 -8.73 60.71 -11.83
CA GLU A 1115 -7.33 61.08 -11.93
C GLU A 1115 -6.52 60.89 -10.63
N SER A 1116 -7.18 60.79 -9.47
CA SER A 1116 -6.49 60.52 -8.20
C SER A 1116 -6.41 59.04 -7.81
N LEU A 1117 -6.89 58.12 -8.67
CA LEU A 1117 -6.86 56.68 -8.38
C LEU A 1117 -5.45 56.15 -8.04
N PHE A 1118 -4.39 56.72 -8.64
CA PHE A 1118 -2.99 56.38 -8.32
C PHE A 1118 -2.13 57.56 -7.85
N GLU A 1119 -2.76 58.67 -7.47
CA GLU A 1119 -2.07 59.78 -6.81
C GLU A 1119 -1.51 59.33 -5.47
N THR A 1120 -0.18 59.39 -5.28
CA THR A 1120 0.44 59.17 -3.97
C THR A 1120 1.00 60.49 -3.47
N ALA A 1121 0.83 60.77 -2.17
CA ALA A 1121 1.37 61.97 -1.55
C ALA A 1121 2.86 62.17 -1.92
N PRO A 1122 3.29 63.40 -2.28
CA PRO A 1122 4.70 63.71 -2.48
C PRO A 1122 5.49 63.41 -1.20
N SER A 1123 6.28 62.34 -1.23
CA SER A 1123 7.03 61.85 -0.08
C SER A 1123 8.41 62.50 -0.04
N ASP A 1124 8.61 63.47 0.86
CA ASP A 1124 9.93 64.07 1.13
C ASP A 1124 10.92 63.02 1.65
N GLY A 1125 11.62 62.38 0.72
CA GLY A 1125 12.75 61.47 1.00
C GLY A 1125 12.57 60.02 0.57
N ASP A 1126 11.35 59.54 0.31
CA ASP A 1126 11.16 58.14 -0.11
C ASP A 1126 11.58 57.94 -1.58
N ARG A 1127 12.44 56.93 -1.80
CA ARG A 1127 13.05 56.58 -3.08
C ARG A 1127 12.66 55.20 -3.57
N ARG A 1128 11.79 54.47 -2.86
CA ARG A 1128 11.45 53.09 -3.21
C ARG A 1128 10.58 53.06 -4.49
N PRO A 1129 10.90 52.21 -5.50
CA PRO A 1129 10.02 52.05 -6.66
C PRO A 1129 8.68 51.45 -6.21
N LYS A 1130 7.59 51.97 -6.79
CA LYS A 1130 6.22 51.50 -6.51
C LYS A 1130 5.76 50.53 -7.59
N LEU A 1131 4.89 49.60 -7.20
CA LEU A 1131 4.20 48.69 -8.11
C LEU A 1131 2.71 49.05 -8.11
N PHE A 1132 2.28 49.62 -9.24
CA PHE A 1132 0.91 50.05 -9.48
C PHE A 1132 0.14 48.91 -10.15
N LEU A 1133 -0.91 48.39 -9.48
CA LEU A 1133 -1.74 47.31 -9.98
C LEU A 1133 -3.16 47.82 -10.21
N LEU A 1134 -3.56 47.97 -11.48
CA LEU A 1134 -4.89 48.47 -11.86
C LEU A 1134 -5.75 47.35 -12.45
N VAL A 1135 -6.98 47.19 -11.98
CA VAL A 1135 -7.97 46.27 -12.56
C VAL A 1135 -9.21 47.03 -13.03
N SER A 1136 -9.52 46.96 -14.32
CA SER A 1136 -10.77 47.44 -14.90
C SER A 1136 -11.86 46.38 -14.83
N CYS A 1137 -12.96 46.67 -14.14
CA CYS A 1137 -14.11 45.78 -14.00
C CYS A 1137 -15.37 46.32 -14.70
N ILE A 1138 -15.24 47.33 -15.56
CA ILE A 1138 -16.34 47.95 -16.31
C ILE A 1138 -16.36 47.50 -17.77
N PRO A 1139 -17.54 47.41 -18.44
CA PRO A 1139 -17.62 47.01 -19.84
C PRO A 1139 -16.84 47.96 -20.76
N GLY A 1140 -16.09 47.41 -21.72
CA GLY A 1140 -15.24 48.19 -22.63
C GLY A 1140 -15.96 49.34 -23.35
N ALA A 1141 -17.20 49.09 -23.78
CA ALA A 1141 -18.07 50.10 -24.41
C ALA A 1141 -18.47 51.30 -23.50
N THR A 1142 -18.09 51.30 -22.21
CA THR A 1142 -18.36 52.39 -21.24
C THR A 1142 -17.09 53.15 -20.83
N GLN A 1143 -15.96 52.89 -21.48
CA GLN A 1143 -14.65 53.47 -21.13
C GLN A 1143 -14.29 54.76 -21.88
N ASN A 1144 -15.03 55.12 -22.94
CA ASN A 1144 -14.70 56.25 -23.81
C ASN A 1144 -14.68 57.61 -23.09
N ASP A 1145 -15.46 57.78 -22.03
CA ASP A 1145 -15.59 59.05 -21.29
C ASP A 1145 -14.56 59.19 -20.13
N LEU A 1146 -13.59 58.28 -20.01
CA LEU A 1146 -12.64 58.28 -18.90
C LEU A 1146 -11.47 59.26 -19.15
N PRO A 1147 -11.08 60.09 -18.16
CA PRO A 1147 -9.93 61.00 -18.30
C PRO A 1147 -8.61 60.24 -18.08
N LEU A 1148 -8.25 59.38 -19.03
CA LEU A 1148 -7.10 58.49 -18.95
C LEU A 1148 -5.77 59.26 -18.91
N ASP A 1149 -5.59 60.26 -19.79
CA ASP A 1149 -4.42 61.15 -19.79
C ASP A 1149 -4.16 61.76 -18.40
N ALA A 1150 -5.21 62.24 -17.74
CA ALA A 1150 -5.10 62.87 -16.43
C ALA A 1150 -4.69 61.85 -15.34
N MET A 1151 -5.25 60.63 -15.38
CA MET A 1151 -4.87 59.56 -14.44
C MET A 1151 -3.43 59.10 -14.65
N PHE A 1152 -3.01 58.85 -15.90
CA PHE A 1152 -1.66 58.36 -16.19
C PHE A 1152 -0.60 59.46 -16.02
N SER A 1153 -0.89 60.72 -16.38
CA SER A 1153 -0.02 61.86 -16.06
C SER A 1153 0.15 62.01 -14.55
N LYS A 1154 -0.95 62.05 -13.79
CA LYS A 1154 -0.87 62.24 -12.33
C LYS A 1154 -0.21 61.08 -11.59
N ALA A 1155 -0.44 59.85 -12.01
CA ALA A 1155 0.32 58.70 -11.52
C ALA A 1155 1.82 58.85 -11.82
N ASN A 1156 2.18 59.32 -13.02
CA ASN A 1156 3.54 59.51 -13.48
C ASN A 1156 4.27 60.70 -12.83
N GLU A 1157 3.55 61.74 -12.43
CA GLU A 1157 4.02 62.87 -11.61
C GLU A 1157 4.35 62.42 -10.17
N CYS A 1158 3.48 61.58 -9.58
CA CYS A 1158 3.63 61.07 -8.22
C CYS A 1158 4.56 59.84 -8.08
N ALA A 1159 4.96 59.20 -9.19
CA ALA A 1159 5.71 57.94 -9.15
C ALA A 1159 7.23 58.14 -8.94
N PRO A 1160 7.86 57.41 -8.02
CA PRO A 1160 9.31 57.26 -7.97
C PRO A 1160 9.86 56.64 -9.27
N ARG A 1161 11.10 57.01 -9.64
CA ARG A 1161 11.78 56.44 -10.81
C ARG A 1161 11.87 54.91 -10.74
N HIS A 1162 11.75 54.26 -11.90
CA HIS A 1162 11.76 52.80 -12.05
C HIS A 1162 10.56 52.08 -11.38
N SER A 1163 9.45 52.80 -11.16
CA SER A 1163 8.18 52.18 -10.80
C SER A 1163 7.62 51.33 -11.95
N VAL A 1164 6.79 50.35 -11.63
CA VAL A 1164 6.21 49.39 -12.59
C VAL A 1164 4.69 49.44 -12.49
N GLY A 1165 4.02 49.32 -13.63
CA GLY A 1165 2.56 49.27 -13.75
C GLY A 1165 2.08 47.98 -14.39
N VAL A 1166 1.02 47.38 -13.84
CA VAL A 1166 0.29 46.27 -14.46
C VAL A 1166 -1.18 46.65 -14.53
N PHE A 1167 -1.71 46.73 -15.75
CA PHE A 1167 -3.13 46.88 -16.03
C PHE A 1167 -3.78 45.53 -16.35
N VAL A 1168 -4.92 45.26 -15.73
CA VAL A 1168 -5.73 44.07 -16.00
C VAL A 1168 -7.10 44.52 -16.48
N GLU A 1169 -7.43 44.21 -17.73
CA GLU A 1169 -8.78 44.39 -18.24
C GLU A 1169 -9.61 43.13 -17.95
N MET A 1170 -10.83 43.30 -17.43
CA MET A 1170 -11.80 42.19 -17.29
C MET A 1170 -12.78 42.13 -18.48
N ALA A 1171 -12.92 43.22 -19.24
CA ALA A 1171 -13.73 43.26 -20.46
C ALA A 1171 -12.97 42.69 -21.68
N TYR A 1172 -13.37 41.51 -22.16
CA TYR A 1172 -12.79 40.88 -23.35
C TYR A 1172 -13.48 41.28 -24.67
N ARG A 1173 -14.34 42.30 -24.68
CA ARG A 1173 -14.97 42.84 -25.90
C ARG A 1173 -15.15 44.36 -25.78
N PRO A 1174 -14.65 45.19 -26.73
CA PRO A 1174 -13.72 44.83 -27.81
C PRO A 1174 -12.39 44.28 -27.29
N ARG A 1175 -11.58 43.66 -28.16
CA ARG A 1175 -10.33 42.98 -27.75
C ARG A 1175 -9.33 43.93 -27.10
N LYS A 1176 -9.09 45.06 -27.75
CA LYS A 1176 -8.44 46.21 -27.13
C LYS A 1176 -9.56 47.14 -26.70
N THR A 1177 -9.64 47.40 -25.40
CA THR A 1177 -10.54 48.40 -24.82
C THR A 1177 -9.87 49.76 -24.86
N THR A 1178 -10.64 50.84 -24.67
CA THR A 1178 -10.12 52.22 -24.72
C THR A 1178 -8.93 52.43 -23.78
N ILE A 1179 -8.90 51.75 -22.62
CA ILE A 1179 -7.76 51.82 -21.69
C ILE A 1179 -6.54 51.07 -22.23
N ILE A 1180 -6.70 49.90 -22.87
CA ILE A 1180 -5.60 49.15 -23.49
C ILE A 1180 -5.01 49.92 -24.69
N GLU A 1181 -5.86 50.51 -25.53
CA GLU A 1181 -5.41 51.30 -26.69
C GLU A 1181 -4.64 52.54 -26.23
N HIS A 1182 -5.17 53.25 -25.22
CA HIS A 1182 -4.48 54.40 -24.62
C HIS A 1182 -3.13 53.99 -24.01
N LEU A 1183 -3.07 52.93 -23.19
CA LEU A 1183 -1.81 52.40 -22.63
C LEU A 1183 -0.79 52.03 -23.71
N GLY A 1184 -1.24 51.54 -24.87
CA GLY A 1184 -0.38 51.26 -26.02
C GLY A 1184 0.18 52.50 -26.73
N SER A 1185 -0.30 53.71 -26.41
CA SER A 1185 0.13 54.99 -27.00
C SER A 1185 0.98 55.87 -26.07
N VAL A 1186 1.12 55.50 -24.79
CA VAL A 1186 1.88 56.28 -23.79
C VAL A 1186 3.39 56.05 -23.96
N GLU A 1187 4.08 56.98 -24.62
CA GLU A 1187 5.55 56.94 -24.71
C GLU A 1187 6.26 57.41 -23.43
N ARG A 1188 7.25 56.62 -22.97
CA ARG A 1188 8.33 57.01 -22.03
C ARG A 1188 7.90 57.71 -20.73
N THR A 1189 6.97 57.11 -19.99
CA THR A 1189 6.69 57.47 -18.58
C THR A 1189 7.76 56.95 -17.60
N GLN A 1190 7.81 57.52 -16.38
CA GLN A 1190 8.59 57.03 -15.23
C GLN A 1190 8.10 55.66 -14.72
N ILE A 1191 6.82 55.36 -14.94
CA ILE A 1191 6.22 54.04 -14.71
C ILE A 1191 6.35 53.22 -15.99
N SER A 1192 6.94 52.02 -15.90
CA SER A 1192 6.92 51.04 -17.00
C SER A 1192 5.62 50.24 -16.95
N TRP A 1193 4.68 50.52 -17.85
CA TRP A 1193 3.37 49.85 -17.90
C TRP A 1193 3.38 48.56 -18.74
N SER A 1194 2.62 47.57 -18.27
CA SER A 1194 2.28 46.33 -18.96
C SER A 1194 0.78 46.07 -18.82
N TYR A 1195 0.19 45.27 -19.73
CA TYR A 1195 -1.25 44.95 -19.66
C TYR A 1195 -1.57 43.45 -19.85
N VAL A 1196 -2.82 43.12 -19.50
CA VAL A 1196 -3.48 41.83 -19.70
C VAL A 1196 -4.79 42.08 -20.46
N GLU A 1197 -4.97 41.44 -21.62
CA GLU A 1197 -6.25 41.46 -22.35
C GLU A 1197 -7.27 40.59 -21.61
N GLY A 1198 -8.55 40.99 -21.57
CA GLY A 1198 -9.58 40.25 -20.82
C GLY A 1198 -9.81 38.80 -21.28
N VAL A 1199 -9.39 38.45 -22.51
CA VAL A 1199 -9.42 37.06 -23.00
C VAL A 1199 -8.41 36.17 -22.26
N GLU A 1200 -7.25 36.69 -21.84
CA GLU A 1200 -6.29 35.93 -21.02
C GLU A 1200 -6.89 35.65 -19.63
N ILE A 1201 -7.56 36.63 -19.02
CA ILE A 1201 -8.26 36.43 -17.74
C ILE A 1201 -9.36 35.38 -17.87
N LEU A 1202 -10.14 35.42 -18.97
CA LEU A 1202 -11.19 34.45 -19.26
C LEU A 1202 -10.65 33.02 -19.39
N ILE A 1203 -9.46 32.87 -19.98
CA ILE A 1203 -8.71 31.61 -20.05
C ILE A 1203 -8.25 31.17 -18.65
N GLU A 1204 -7.52 32.00 -17.91
CA GLU A 1204 -6.98 31.61 -16.59
C GLU A 1204 -8.08 31.18 -15.60
N GLN A 1205 -9.17 31.96 -15.48
CA GLN A 1205 -10.28 31.60 -14.59
C GLN A 1205 -11.01 30.32 -15.03
N GLY A 1206 -10.91 29.98 -16.33
CA GLY A 1206 -11.51 28.80 -16.96
C GLY A 1206 -10.65 27.56 -16.78
N LEU A 1207 -9.32 27.68 -16.84
CA LEU A 1207 -8.40 26.61 -16.49
C LEU A 1207 -8.55 26.24 -15.00
N GLU A 1208 -8.65 27.24 -14.11
CA GLU A 1208 -8.92 27.03 -12.67
C GLU A 1208 -10.30 26.35 -12.42
N GLN A 1209 -11.32 26.64 -13.23
CA GLN A 1209 -12.61 25.92 -13.22
C GLN A 1209 -12.45 24.46 -13.66
N PHE A 1210 -11.72 24.22 -14.75
CA PHE A 1210 -11.51 22.89 -15.30
C PHE A 1210 -10.80 21.96 -14.29
N VAL A 1211 -9.77 22.46 -13.60
CA VAL A 1211 -9.09 21.71 -12.52
C VAL A 1211 -10.08 21.31 -11.42
N ARG A 1212 -10.96 22.22 -10.98
CA ARG A 1212 -11.94 21.98 -9.91
C ARG A 1212 -13.01 20.93 -10.26
N TRP A 1213 -13.38 20.83 -11.53
CA TRP A 1213 -14.42 19.90 -11.98
C TRP A 1213 -13.89 18.54 -12.38
N THR A 1214 -12.64 18.45 -12.82
CA THR A 1214 -12.04 17.22 -13.37
C THR A 1214 -10.98 16.60 -12.46
N GLY A 1215 -10.48 17.36 -11.48
CA GLY A 1215 -9.31 17.03 -10.67
C GLY A 1215 -7.98 17.18 -11.41
N ARG A 1216 -7.96 17.72 -12.64
CA ARG A 1216 -6.83 17.55 -13.58
C ARG A 1216 -6.28 18.86 -14.13
N ILE A 1217 -4.96 18.86 -14.36
CA ILE A 1217 -4.27 19.87 -15.15
C ILE A 1217 -4.92 19.92 -16.54
N ALA A 1218 -5.50 21.06 -16.86
CA ALA A 1218 -6.16 21.35 -18.12
C ALA A 1218 -5.14 21.44 -19.28
N PRO A 1219 -5.49 21.03 -20.50
CA PRO A 1219 -4.61 21.10 -21.66
C PRO A 1219 -4.46 22.54 -22.16
N ARG A 1220 -3.62 23.30 -21.46
CA ARG A 1220 -3.53 24.77 -21.54
C ARG A 1220 -3.28 25.25 -22.96
N LYS A 1221 -2.29 24.67 -23.64
CA LYS A 1221 -1.87 25.15 -24.96
C LYS A 1221 -3.00 25.00 -25.98
N ASP A 1222 -3.64 23.83 -26.03
CA ASP A 1222 -4.75 23.57 -26.93
C ASP A 1222 -5.96 24.47 -26.64
N ILE A 1223 -6.21 24.77 -25.36
CA ILE A 1223 -7.26 25.70 -24.93
C ILE A 1223 -6.92 27.14 -25.35
N GLU A 1224 -5.68 27.58 -25.17
CA GLU A 1224 -5.21 28.91 -25.60
C GLU A 1224 -5.29 29.05 -27.12
N ASP A 1225 -4.72 28.11 -27.88
CA ASP A 1225 -4.75 28.08 -29.35
C ASP A 1225 -6.20 28.04 -29.88
N ALA A 1226 -7.08 27.21 -29.30
CA ALA A 1226 -8.48 27.12 -29.71
C ALA A 1226 -9.30 28.37 -29.35
N VAL A 1227 -9.03 29.04 -28.22
CA VAL A 1227 -9.68 30.30 -27.88
C VAL A 1227 -9.24 31.41 -28.82
N TYR A 1228 -7.93 31.63 -29.00
CA TYR A 1228 -7.40 32.69 -29.87
C TYR A 1228 -7.72 32.48 -31.36
N THR A 1229 -8.03 31.26 -31.80
CA THR A 1229 -8.49 30.98 -33.17
C THR A 1229 -9.97 31.33 -33.40
N ASN A 1230 -10.80 31.29 -32.34
CA ASN A 1230 -12.25 31.50 -32.42
C ASN A 1230 -12.70 32.89 -31.90
N TYR A 1231 -11.76 33.79 -31.60
CA TYR A 1231 -11.99 35.06 -30.88
C TYR A 1231 -11.54 36.30 -31.67
#